data_AF-A0AA47MI80-F1
#
_entry.id   AF-A0AA47MI80-F1
#
_cell.length_a   1.000
_cell.length_b   1.000
_cell.length_c   1.000
_cell.angle_alpha   90.00
_cell.angle_beta   90.00
_cell.angle_gamma   90.00
#
_symmetry.space_group_name_H-M   'P 1'
#
loop_
_entity.id
_entity.type
_entity.pdbx_description
1 polymer ?
#
loop_
_entity_poly.entity_id
_entity_poly.type
_entity_poly.pdbx_seq_one_letter_code
_entity_poly.pdbx_strand_id
1 'polypeptide(L)'
;MSIANKGRAYFDNLLQDELHHMKTTEYNISTRKSVAENVYRLKTLLLDIGFHLVHSCDETADLYLCLEDAEIPVSYVTPEDVRKFLHTFTSPDSSCQIGKLPCRLQQSNYKLFHSLKLLVDYCFKDMEVDEIKIQGLPLLLTMDNMLQVFDSKRPKFLTAHHELISSRKEMFMNTLYIKYSELLLKAGVAKTFDIISLCDLLCSVLPREYRTRIPVKWRDGFASESWLKSAWHFISENIAVKDEQADSRPSFDTVLEILKDWALLPGIKFMARDKLVIPEHDVLLPLSLINIAIFPHGQNDKAFHTLMKGGCIQLAVNKICVKENPMMPFLAQHTASIDNPPSILKAVEYMIQTSAFKTTSMNDKDFEALLLYFNCNLANLTQDDAQSLKLLPCFKSVSGRHISIANYGSCYVLGKNIPTADMDKWAHTTACAFLADNPQLKELYSFLGCTPIDDLEVYLKHLLPKFESFSYDAKIEHIVYLKERLMLLEESCGIKDQLYDKLEGLAFIYDYTNRLKATKIFYDKTIQVFEVMLPTKSFIPNDFFRKVEQITKPKNVTTFVTSWITFLRNIGLKHVVSQQQVLQFAKEVSIKAQTENWTKDKVQVIVDALLNHIFNDRTDLFAGAFLKELSMIQFLCSERAPAELICLHSQYQDMSGMLPLIRFSGSQLNPKFKQTDVIHLLWTSCPILPEKATPSSIKDQDGSTLTGQEQLDQVLTMLNVNLEPPLDKVICNCKNICNISNPDDDMVKTRNKVLRSTYEFLSGDKRDFRYQLRGVSFVMVEDGWKLLKPEEVVINLDNEADFKPYLYKLPLELGIFHQLFKLLGTEDIVSTKQYVEVLCRIYRNSEGKQLDPNEMRTVKRAVSGLFQNSPK
;
A
#
# COMPACT_ATOMS: atom_id res chain seq x y z
N MET A 1 28.28 78.76 68.00
CA MET A 1 29.00 79.96 67.53
C MET A 1 30.46 79.60 67.30
N SER A 2 30.87 79.53 66.04
CA SER A 2 32.20 79.87 65.54
C SER A 2 31.93 80.55 64.21
N ILE A 3 32.04 81.88 64.19
CA ILE A 3 31.94 82.70 62.98
C ILE A 3 33.31 82.59 62.32
N ALA A 4 33.55 81.52 61.57
CA ALA A 4 34.81 81.31 60.86
C ALA A 4 34.56 80.54 59.55
N ASN A 5 34.22 81.30 58.52
CA ASN A 5 34.54 81.15 57.08
C ASN A 5 33.56 81.97 56.23
N LYS A 6 33.33 83.21 56.64
CA LYS A 6 32.72 84.22 55.76
C LYS A 6 33.79 84.65 54.75
N GLY A 7 33.62 84.27 53.49
CA GLY A 7 34.33 84.87 52.35
C GLY A 7 35.86 84.81 52.41
N ARG A 8 36.47 83.73 52.91
CA ARG A 8 37.93 83.54 52.89
C ARG A 8 38.44 83.68 51.45
N ALA A 9 39.40 84.59 51.25
CA ALA A 9 40.04 84.80 49.97
C ALA A 9 41.27 83.88 49.88
N TYR A 10 41.46 83.25 48.72
CA TYR A 10 42.55 82.33 48.46
C TYR A 10 43.51 82.93 47.44
N PHE A 11 44.80 82.82 47.68
CA PHE A 11 45.80 83.24 46.71
C PHE A 11 45.87 82.24 45.55
N ASP A 12 45.88 82.76 44.32
CA ASP A 12 45.95 81.94 43.12
C ASP A 12 47.33 81.24 42.98
N ASN A 13 47.32 79.92 43.10
CA ASN A 13 48.45 79.02 42.81
C ASN A 13 48.15 78.05 41.67
N LEU A 14 47.01 78.16 40.98
CA LEU A 14 46.49 77.11 40.09
C LEU A 14 47.46 76.76 38.96
N LEU A 15 48.17 77.76 38.41
CA LEU A 15 49.16 77.54 37.35
C LEU A 15 50.46 76.96 37.89
N GLN A 16 50.91 77.44 39.04
CA GLN A 16 52.14 76.96 39.68
C GLN A 16 51.99 75.52 40.13
N ASP A 17 50.82 75.15 40.64
CA ASP A 17 50.46 73.81 41.08
C ASP A 17 50.45 72.81 39.91
N GLU A 18 49.75 73.12 38.82
CA GLU A 18 49.76 72.30 37.58
C GLU A 18 51.17 72.18 36.97
N LEU A 19 51.94 73.27 36.96
CA LEU A 19 53.32 73.26 36.45
C LEU A 19 54.28 72.47 37.37
N HIS A 20 54.05 72.45 38.68
CA HIS A 20 54.82 71.66 39.64
C HIS A 20 54.57 70.16 39.46
N HIS A 21 53.31 69.76 39.28
CA HIS A 21 52.94 68.38 38.93
C HIS A 21 53.51 67.94 37.58
N MET A 22 53.67 68.87 36.63
CA MET A 22 54.26 68.58 35.31
C MET A 22 55.78 68.46 35.28
N LYS A 23 56.52 68.88 36.33
CA LYS A 23 58.01 68.84 36.36
C LYS A 23 58.58 67.42 36.18
N THR A 24 57.76 66.39 36.33
CA THR A 24 58.10 64.96 36.22
C THR A 24 57.82 64.32 34.85
N THR A 25 57.33 65.07 33.86
CA THR A 25 56.97 64.55 32.51
C THR A 25 57.54 65.42 31.38
N GLU A 26 58.00 64.79 30.29
CA GLU A 26 58.83 65.39 29.24
C GLU A 26 58.35 66.76 28.70
N TYR A 27 59.33 67.65 28.50
CA TYR A 27 59.19 69.04 28.08
C TYR A 27 58.63 69.18 26.66
N ASN A 28 57.37 69.61 26.51
CA ASN A 28 56.82 70.06 25.24
C ASN A 28 56.15 71.45 25.38
N ILE A 29 56.39 72.37 24.45
CA ILE A 29 55.91 73.76 24.55
C ILE A 29 54.41 73.85 24.27
N SER A 30 53.88 72.98 23.41
CA SER A 30 52.44 72.92 23.08
C SER A 30 51.58 72.48 24.26
N THR A 31 52.06 71.55 25.09
CA THR A 31 51.36 71.09 26.31
C THR A 31 51.32 72.17 27.38
N ARG A 32 52.41 72.92 27.61
CA ARG A 32 52.40 74.06 28.54
C ARG A 32 51.39 75.15 28.14
N LYS A 33 51.28 75.46 26.85
CA LYS A 33 50.32 76.44 26.35
C LYS A 33 48.87 76.00 26.59
N SER A 34 48.58 74.72 26.36
CA SER A 34 47.27 74.11 26.64
C SER A 34 46.94 74.08 28.14
N VAL A 35 47.91 73.73 29.00
CA VAL A 35 47.75 73.76 30.46
C VAL A 35 47.49 75.18 30.96
N ALA A 36 48.28 76.16 30.52
CA ALA A 36 48.08 77.55 30.88
C ALA A 36 46.69 78.07 30.45
N GLU A 37 46.23 77.69 29.26
CA GLU A 37 44.89 78.03 28.78
C GLU A 37 43.78 77.37 29.63
N ASN A 38 43.93 76.10 29.99
CA ASN A 38 42.97 75.39 30.84
C ASN A 38 42.93 75.97 32.26
N VAL A 39 44.08 76.30 32.85
CA VAL A 39 44.15 76.96 34.16
C VAL A 39 43.52 78.34 34.10
N TYR A 40 43.78 79.13 33.06
CA TYR A 40 43.15 80.44 32.88
C TYR A 40 41.62 80.32 32.80
N ARG A 41 41.11 79.31 32.09
CA ARG A 41 39.67 79.03 32.01
C ARG A 41 39.10 78.58 33.34
N LEU A 42 39.80 77.74 34.11
CA LEU A 42 39.39 77.32 35.45
C LEU A 42 39.38 78.52 36.42
N LYS A 43 40.40 79.36 36.40
CA LYS A 43 40.49 80.60 37.18
C LYS A 43 39.30 81.53 36.90
N THR A 44 39.04 81.77 35.62
CA THR A 44 37.89 82.58 35.18
C THR A 44 36.59 81.96 35.65
N LEU A 45 36.45 80.63 35.55
CA LEU A 45 35.27 79.93 35.99
C LEU A 45 35.04 80.05 37.50
N LEU A 46 36.09 79.89 38.32
CA LEU A 46 36.02 80.00 39.77
C LEU A 46 35.54 81.41 40.18
N LEU A 47 36.05 82.45 39.54
CA LEU A 47 35.58 83.83 39.74
C LEU A 47 34.12 84.01 39.30
N ASP A 48 33.73 83.49 38.13
CA ASP A 48 32.36 83.56 37.59
C ASP A 48 31.32 82.89 38.51
N ILE A 49 31.71 81.83 39.23
CA ILE A 49 30.83 81.16 40.20
C ILE A 49 30.91 81.75 41.61
N GLY A 50 31.66 82.84 41.82
CA GLY A 50 31.74 83.59 43.08
C GLY A 50 32.78 83.08 44.09
N PHE A 51 33.78 82.30 43.64
CA PHE A 51 34.91 81.89 44.48
C PHE A 51 35.89 83.07 44.64
N HIS A 52 36.27 83.37 45.88
CA HIS A 52 37.13 84.52 46.18
C HIS A 52 38.60 84.18 45.91
N LEU A 53 39.05 84.49 44.70
CA LEU A 53 40.44 84.31 44.27
C LEU A 53 41.18 85.65 44.25
N VAL A 54 42.26 85.76 45.01
CA VAL A 54 43.19 86.89 44.97
C VAL A 54 44.10 86.71 43.76
N HIS A 55 44.17 87.73 42.90
CA HIS A 55 45.06 87.71 41.76
C HIS A 55 46.51 87.61 42.24
N SER A 56 47.20 86.53 41.85
CA SER A 56 48.63 86.32 42.11
C SER A 56 49.43 86.56 40.83
N CYS A 57 50.22 87.62 40.82
CA CYS A 57 51.34 87.90 39.90
C CYS A 57 52.65 88.00 40.71
N ASP A 58 53.79 88.04 40.02
CA ASP A 58 55.11 88.13 40.65
C ASP A 58 55.22 89.33 41.62
N GLU A 59 54.51 90.43 41.38
CA GLU A 59 54.47 91.60 42.28
C GLU A 59 53.59 91.41 43.54
N THR A 60 52.72 90.40 43.56
CA THR A 60 51.83 90.08 44.69
C THR A 60 52.23 88.81 45.44
N ALA A 61 53.23 88.07 44.96
CA ALA A 61 53.77 86.89 45.64
C ALA A 61 54.40 87.25 46.99
N ASP A 62 55.09 88.40 47.06
CA ASP A 62 55.63 88.97 48.30
C ASP A 62 54.53 89.31 49.31
N LEU A 63 53.32 89.62 48.81
CA LEU A 63 52.17 89.99 49.63
C LEU A 63 51.62 88.79 50.41
N TYR A 64 51.74 87.56 49.88
CA TYR A 64 51.42 86.34 50.62
C TYR A 64 52.37 86.16 51.79
N LEU A 65 53.69 86.26 51.54
CA LEU A 65 54.73 86.09 52.55
C LEU A 65 54.65 87.17 53.62
N CYS A 66 54.40 88.43 53.24
CA CYS A 66 54.22 89.52 54.20
C CYS A 66 52.97 89.35 55.09
N LEU A 67 51.88 88.78 54.57
CA LEU A 67 50.69 88.50 55.37
C LEU A 67 50.89 87.29 56.30
N GLU A 68 51.63 86.28 55.85
CA GLU A 68 52.03 85.13 56.67
C GLU A 68 52.97 85.56 57.81
N ASP A 69 53.98 86.39 57.53
CA ASP A 69 54.88 87.00 58.53
C ASP A 69 54.15 87.90 59.53
N ALA A 70 53.03 88.50 59.12
CA ALA A 70 52.16 89.31 59.97
C ALA A 70 51.15 88.47 60.78
N GLU A 71 51.28 87.14 60.79
CA GLU A 71 50.37 86.18 61.43
C GLU A 71 48.91 86.27 60.92
N ILE A 72 48.69 86.80 59.71
CA ILE A 72 47.37 86.84 59.08
C ILE A 72 47.14 85.52 58.32
N PRO A 73 46.04 84.80 58.57
CA PRO A 73 45.81 83.49 57.94
C PRO A 73 45.54 83.63 56.44
N VAL A 74 46.57 83.41 55.63
CA VAL A 74 46.51 83.30 54.17
C VAL A 74 46.60 81.83 53.73
N SER A 75 46.00 81.50 52.59
CA SER A 75 46.04 80.14 52.06
C SER A 75 45.95 80.14 50.54
N TYR A 76 46.65 79.19 49.94
CA TYR A 76 46.53 78.87 48.52
C TYR A 76 45.27 78.04 48.24
N VAL A 77 44.83 78.02 46.98
CA VAL A 77 43.66 77.23 46.58
C VAL A 77 44.01 75.74 46.60
N THR A 78 43.18 74.95 47.28
CA THR A 78 43.20 73.49 47.20
C THR A 78 41.90 72.94 46.61
N PRO A 79 41.90 71.72 46.04
CA PRO A 79 40.66 71.04 45.63
C PRO A 79 39.63 70.91 46.76
N GLU A 80 40.07 70.72 48.01
CA GLU A 80 39.17 70.61 49.17
C GLU A 80 38.45 71.93 49.45
N ASP A 81 39.15 73.06 49.36
CA ASP A 81 38.57 74.39 49.53
C ASP A 81 37.51 74.68 48.46
N VAL A 82 37.79 74.33 47.20
CA VAL A 82 36.81 74.47 46.12
C VAL A 82 35.59 73.57 46.35
N ARG A 83 35.77 72.31 46.80
CA ARG A 83 34.65 71.41 47.16
C ARG A 83 33.81 71.97 48.31
N LYS A 84 34.45 72.45 49.39
CA LYS A 84 33.76 73.07 50.54
C LYS A 84 32.95 74.29 50.10
N PHE A 85 33.52 75.13 49.24
CA PHE A 85 32.81 76.25 48.63
C PHE A 85 31.59 75.81 47.83
N LEU A 86 31.74 74.82 46.92
CA LEU A 86 30.65 74.31 46.11
C LEU A 86 29.50 73.73 46.95
N HIS A 87 29.79 73.12 48.11
CA HIS A 87 28.75 72.63 49.04
C HIS A 87 27.87 73.75 49.61
N THR A 88 28.35 74.99 49.65
CA THR A 88 27.58 76.12 50.17
C THR A 88 26.49 76.61 49.21
N PHE A 89 26.41 76.12 47.97
CA PHE A 89 25.53 76.68 46.92
C PHE A 89 24.03 76.72 47.29
N THR A 90 23.59 75.87 48.22
CA THR A 90 22.19 75.84 48.71
C THR A 90 21.93 76.77 49.89
N SER A 91 22.97 77.35 50.49
CA SER A 91 22.86 78.20 51.67
C SER A 91 22.42 79.62 51.28
N PRO A 92 21.50 80.25 52.02
CA PRO A 92 20.98 81.58 51.68
C PRO A 92 22.05 82.68 51.71
N ASP A 93 23.10 82.48 52.50
CA ASP A 93 24.20 83.44 52.69
C ASP A 93 25.47 83.10 51.86
N SER A 94 25.36 82.24 50.85
CA SER A 94 26.50 81.79 50.04
C SER A 94 26.85 82.77 48.92
N SER A 95 28.15 82.99 48.67
CA SER A 95 28.64 83.67 47.47
C SER A 95 28.66 82.77 46.23
N CYS A 96 28.33 81.48 46.37
CA CYS A 96 28.38 80.50 45.30
C CYS A 96 27.21 80.68 44.31
N GLN A 97 27.52 81.25 43.15
CA GLN A 97 26.57 81.55 42.09
C GLN A 97 26.61 80.45 41.02
N ILE A 98 25.96 79.31 41.26
CA ILE A 98 25.85 78.25 40.24
C ILE A 98 24.50 78.31 39.51
N GLY A 99 23.47 78.81 40.20
CA GLY A 99 22.07 78.80 39.76
C GLY A 99 21.23 77.77 40.54
N LYS A 100 19.94 77.65 40.20
CA LYS A 100 19.05 76.64 40.80
C LYS A 100 19.20 75.31 40.07
N LEU A 101 19.51 74.23 40.80
CA LEU A 101 19.62 72.87 40.25
C LEU A 101 18.34 72.06 40.53
N PRO A 102 17.91 71.14 39.65
CA PRO A 102 18.55 70.78 38.37
C PRO A 102 18.24 71.78 37.24
N CYS A 103 19.22 72.07 36.38
CA CYS A 103 19.05 72.95 35.20
C CYS A 103 19.84 72.44 33.99
N ARG A 104 19.58 72.98 32.79
CA ARG A 104 20.45 72.69 31.64
C ARG A 104 21.83 73.31 31.86
N LEU A 105 22.89 72.65 31.41
CA LEU A 105 24.27 73.13 31.60
C LEU A 105 24.48 74.59 31.13
N GLN A 106 23.88 74.97 30.00
CA GLN A 106 23.95 76.31 29.43
C GLN A 106 23.27 77.40 30.30
N GLN A 107 22.34 77.01 31.17
CA GLN A 107 21.63 77.91 32.07
C GLN A 107 22.36 78.08 33.42
N SER A 108 23.35 77.24 33.69
CA SER A 108 24.22 77.38 34.86
C SER A 108 25.35 78.36 34.59
N ASN A 109 25.97 78.86 35.66
CA ASN A 109 27.17 79.70 35.53
C ASN A 109 28.42 78.92 35.07
N TYR A 110 28.34 77.59 34.94
CA TYR A 110 29.38 76.81 34.26
C TYR A 110 29.38 77.03 32.74
N LYS A 111 28.19 77.27 32.15
CA LYS A 111 27.90 77.57 30.72
C LYS A 111 28.31 76.50 29.70
N LEU A 112 29.55 76.02 29.76
CA LEU A 112 30.18 75.13 28.78
C LEU A 112 30.59 73.79 29.40
N PHE A 113 30.49 72.71 28.61
CA PHE A 113 30.93 71.37 29.00
C PHE A 113 32.42 71.32 29.38
N HIS A 114 33.27 72.00 28.61
CA HIS A 114 34.71 72.05 28.88
C HIS A 114 35.02 72.69 30.24
N SER A 115 34.31 73.78 30.59
CA SER A 115 34.49 74.48 31.87
C SER A 115 34.10 73.58 33.04
N LEU A 116 32.95 72.89 32.96
CA LEU A 116 32.55 71.92 33.97
C LEU A 116 33.57 70.78 34.10
N LYS A 117 34.06 70.24 32.97
CA LYS A 117 35.07 69.18 32.97
C LYS A 117 36.34 69.61 33.71
N LEU A 118 36.85 70.81 33.44
CA LEU A 118 38.03 71.34 34.15
C LEU A 118 37.79 71.45 35.66
N LEU A 119 36.59 71.90 36.07
CA LEU A 119 36.24 72.01 37.48
C LEU A 119 36.10 70.65 38.16
N VAL A 120 35.49 69.66 37.48
CA VAL A 120 35.41 68.27 37.95
C VAL A 120 36.82 67.68 38.09
N ASP A 121 37.66 67.89 37.07
CA ASP A 121 39.02 67.37 37.04
C ASP A 121 39.86 67.92 38.19
N TYR A 122 39.75 69.21 38.47
CA TYR A 122 40.40 69.85 39.61
C TYR A 122 39.83 69.39 40.95
N CYS A 123 38.49 69.33 41.08
CA CYS A 123 37.83 68.90 42.31
C CYS A 123 38.12 67.43 42.66
N PHE A 124 38.53 66.60 41.71
CA PHE A 124 38.88 65.18 41.94
C PHE A 124 40.40 64.92 41.83
N LYS A 125 41.25 65.95 41.87
CA LYS A 125 42.72 65.87 41.83
C LYS A 125 43.34 65.43 43.19
N ASP A 126 44.53 64.79 43.13
CA ASP A 126 45.45 64.35 44.21
C ASP A 126 44.79 63.57 45.39
N MET A 127 44.84 62.23 45.33
CA MET A 127 43.87 61.35 46.00
C MET A 127 44.46 60.40 47.05
N GLU A 128 43.90 60.42 48.26
CA GLU A 128 43.58 59.19 49.02
C GLU A 128 42.06 59.02 49.06
N VAL A 129 41.58 57.79 48.89
CA VAL A 129 40.21 57.44 48.46
C VAL A 129 39.15 57.55 49.58
N ASP A 130 39.52 58.01 50.78
CA ASP A 130 38.68 57.88 51.98
C ASP A 130 38.06 59.19 52.54
N GLU A 131 38.38 60.37 51.99
CA GLU A 131 37.97 61.65 52.63
C GLU A 131 37.05 62.57 51.80
N ILE A 132 36.67 62.22 50.57
CA ILE A 132 35.88 63.14 49.72
C ILE A 132 34.37 63.01 49.97
N LYS A 133 33.77 64.05 50.57
CA LYS A 133 32.31 64.22 50.63
C LYS A 133 31.74 64.62 49.25
N ILE A 134 31.44 63.63 48.42
CA ILE A 134 30.88 63.82 47.06
C ILE A 134 29.38 64.13 47.11
N GLN A 135 28.66 63.51 48.06
CA GLN A 135 27.24 63.77 48.28
C GLN A 135 26.98 65.27 48.48
N GLY A 136 26.11 65.85 47.64
CA GLY A 136 25.77 67.28 47.73
C GLY A 136 26.54 68.18 46.77
N LEU A 137 27.58 67.67 46.08
CA LEU A 137 28.33 68.48 45.11
C LEU A 137 27.51 68.77 43.84
N PRO A 138 27.40 70.05 43.41
CA PRO A 138 26.63 70.50 42.24
C PRO A 138 27.35 70.24 40.89
N LEU A 139 28.02 69.09 40.77
CA LEU A 139 28.93 68.79 39.67
C LEU A 139 28.47 67.62 38.80
N LEU A 140 27.28 67.05 39.02
CA LEU A 140 26.78 65.89 38.28
C LEU A 140 26.12 66.34 36.98
N LEU A 141 26.65 65.89 35.84
CA LEU A 141 26.04 66.08 34.52
C LEU A 141 25.50 64.75 34.00
N THR A 142 24.22 64.73 33.62
CA THR A 142 23.60 63.56 32.96
C THR A 142 23.69 63.65 31.43
N MET A 143 23.50 62.53 30.72
CA MET A 143 23.63 62.46 29.26
C MET A 143 22.61 63.30 28.47
N ASP A 144 21.54 63.77 29.12
CA ASP A 144 20.56 64.74 28.60
C ASP A 144 20.99 66.22 28.80
N ASN A 145 22.25 66.47 29.20
CA ASN A 145 22.84 67.77 29.48
C ASN A 145 22.21 68.53 30.66
N MET A 146 21.63 67.81 31.61
CA MET A 146 21.11 68.37 32.86
C MET A 146 22.18 68.32 33.95
N LEU A 147 22.49 69.48 34.50
CA LEU A 147 23.36 69.66 35.66
C LEU A 147 22.55 69.48 36.95
N GLN A 148 23.05 68.64 37.84
CA GLN A 148 22.41 68.21 39.06
C GLN A 148 23.44 68.08 40.19
N VAL A 149 22.94 67.71 41.37
CA VAL A 149 23.76 67.40 42.54
C VAL A 149 24.03 65.90 42.59
N PHE A 150 25.23 65.50 43.02
CA PHE A 150 25.52 64.11 43.35
C PHE A 150 24.66 63.66 44.53
N ASP A 151 23.79 62.67 44.29
CA ASP A 151 22.84 62.16 45.27
C ASP A 151 22.83 60.63 45.33
N SER A 152 23.32 60.07 46.44
CA SER A 152 23.35 58.65 46.77
C SER A 152 21.96 58.03 46.94
N LYS A 153 20.91 58.84 47.20
CA LYS A 153 19.52 58.34 47.18
C LYS A 153 19.00 58.13 45.76
N ARG A 154 19.62 58.73 44.76
CA ARG A 154 19.23 58.68 43.35
C ARG A 154 20.44 58.46 42.45
N PRO A 155 21.17 57.33 42.63
CA PRO A 155 22.38 57.08 41.88
C PRO A 155 22.09 56.91 40.39
N LYS A 156 23.01 57.42 39.57
CA LYS A 156 22.93 57.36 38.11
C LYS A 156 23.86 56.29 37.56
N PHE A 157 23.48 55.71 36.42
CA PHE A 157 24.29 54.70 35.75
C PHE A 157 25.55 55.33 35.17
N LEU A 158 26.71 54.72 35.44
CA LEU A 158 27.98 55.10 34.83
C LEU A 158 28.43 53.99 33.89
N THR A 159 28.36 54.23 32.58
CA THR A 159 28.72 53.25 31.55
C THR A 159 29.08 53.92 30.24
N ALA A 160 29.92 53.26 29.43
CA ALA A 160 30.14 53.65 28.05
C ALA A 160 28.91 53.38 27.16
N HIS A 161 28.07 52.40 27.54
CA HIS A 161 26.96 51.86 26.73
C HIS A 161 25.62 52.59 26.92
N HIS A 162 25.65 53.86 27.30
CA HIS A 162 24.47 54.68 27.54
C HIS A 162 23.54 54.81 26.32
N GLU A 163 24.08 54.64 25.11
CA GLU A 163 23.32 54.68 23.85
C GLU A 163 22.30 53.55 23.73
N LEU A 164 22.48 52.44 24.47
CA LEU A 164 21.53 51.33 24.48
C LEU A 164 20.16 51.75 24.99
N ILE A 165 20.10 52.71 25.93
CA ILE A 165 18.88 53.26 26.50
C ILE A 165 18.74 54.75 26.14
N SER A 166 18.78 55.05 24.85
CA SER A 166 18.74 56.42 24.31
C SER A 166 17.50 57.24 24.71
N SER A 167 16.40 56.57 25.10
CA SER A 167 15.17 57.21 25.57
C SER A 167 15.21 57.69 27.02
N ARG A 168 16.17 57.21 27.83
CA ARG A 168 16.29 57.52 29.28
C ARG A 168 17.65 58.11 29.65
N LYS A 169 18.12 59.07 28.85
CA LYS A 169 19.44 59.73 29.04
C LYS A 169 19.62 60.37 30.42
N GLU A 170 18.53 60.76 31.08
CA GLU A 170 18.54 61.33 32.44
C GLU A 170 18.96 60.32 33.53
N MET A 171 19.00 59.03 33.21
CA MET A 171 19.44 57.97 34.12
C MET A 171 20.96 57.75 34.09
N PHE A 172 21.66 58.28 33.08
CA PHE A 172 23.07 58.03 32.84
C PHE A 172 23.91 59.27 33.14
N MET A 173 25.01 59.07 33.85
CA MET A 173 26.06 60.08 34.03
C MET A 173 26.76 60.33 32.70
N ASN A 174 27.28 61.54 32.51
CA ASN A 174 28.11 61.85 31.37
C ASN A 174 29.39 60.98 31.36
N THR A 175 29.85 60.57 30.18
CA THR A 175 31.05 59.72 30.04
C THR A 175 32.33 60.35 30.60
N LEU A 176 32.35 61.67 30.86
CA LEU A 176 33.47 62.36 31.52
C LEU A 176 33.82 61.77 32.89
N TYR A 177 32.86 61.14 33.58
CA TYR A 177 33.05 60.55 34.91
C TYR A 177 33.61 59.13 34.90
N ILE A 178 33.78 58.48 33.73
CA ILE A 178 34.26 57.09 33.64
C ILE A 178 35.62 56.91 34.31
N LYS A 179 36.52 57.88 34.17
CA LYS A 179 37.84 57.90 34.83
C LYS A 179 37.78 57.99 36.36
N TYR A 180 36.64 58.34 36.92
CA TYR A 180 36.39 58.46 38.37
C TYR A 180 35.43 57.38 38.89
N SER A 181 35.27 56.29 38.13
CA SER A 181 34.28 55.24 38.41
C SER A 181 34.45 54.61 39.79
N GLU A 182 35.66 54.20 40.18
CA GLU A 182 35.92 53.59 41.49
C GLU A 182 35.48 54.50 42.65
N LEU A 183 35.83 55.79 42.57
CA LEU A 183 35.49 56.80 43.56
C LEU A 183 33.98 57.04 43.64
N LEU A 184 33.30 57.17 42.49
CA LEU A 184 31.86 57.44 42.44
C LEU A 184 31.01 56.24 42.84
N LEU A 185 31.46 55.03 42.52
CA LEU A 185 30.82 53.77 42.94
C LEU A 185 30.98 53.56 44.45
N LYS A 186 32.18 53.76 45.01
CA LYS A 186 32.43 53.68 46.46
C LYS A 186 31.60 54.69 47.25
N ALA A 187 31.42 55.89 46.71
CA ALA A 187 30.57 56.93 47.31
C ALA A 187 29.06 56.67 47.18
N GLY A 188 28.64 55.63 46.46
CA GLY A 188 27.23 55.25 46.27
C GLY A 188 26.41 56.23 45.42
N VAL A 189 27.06 57.18 44.74
CA VAL A 189 26.38 58.17 43.88
C VAL A 189 26.29 57.70 42.43
N ALA A 190 27.17 56.78 42.01
CA ALA A 190 27.07 56.05 40.76
C ALA A 190 26.62 54.61 41.02
N LYS A 191 25.99 54.00 40.01
CA LYS A 191 25.69 52.57 39.97
C LYS A 191 26.15 51.95 38.66
N THR A 192 26.47 50.67 38.70
CA THR A 192 26.86 49.87 37.53
C THR A 192 25.66 49.63 36.63
N PHE A 193 25.89 49.62 35.31
CA PHE A 193 24.89 49.23 34.33
C PHE A 193 25.19 47.79 33.89
N ASP A 194 24.49 46.83 34.50
CA ASP A 194 24.65 45.39 34.30
C ASP A 194 23.51 44.78 33.45
N ILE A 195 23.53 43.46 33.26
CA ILE A 195 22.53 42.74 32.44
C ILE A 195 21.11 42.88 33.00
N ILE A 196 20.95 42.90 34.33
CA ILE A 196 19.65 43.08 34.99
C ILE A 196 19.13 44.49 34.71
N SER A 197 19.99 45.49 34.89
CA SER A 197 19.67 46.90 34.59
C SER A 197 19.31 47.11 33.12
N LEU A 198 20.00 46.42 32.20
CA LEU A 198 19.63 46.41 30.78
C LEU A 198 18.21 45.84 30.62
N CYS A 199 17.93 44.65 31.17
CA CYS A 199 16.64 43.99 31.07
C CYS A 199 15.47 44.87 31.55
N ASP A 200 15.64 45.51 32.72
CA ASP A 200 14.63 46.39 33.31
C ASP A 200 14.33 47.63 32.44
N LEU A 201 15.34 48.12 31.71
CA LEU A 201 15.23 49.31 30.86
C LEU A 201 14.90 49.01 29.40
N LEU A 202 15.00 47.76 28.93
CA LEU A 202 14.67 47.42 27.54
C LEU A 202 13.24 47.82 27.15
N CYS A 203 12.29 47.81 28.11
CA CYS A 203 10.91 48.25 27.88
C CYS A 203 10.78 49.74 27.50
N SER A 204 11.79 50.58 27.80
CA SER A 204 11.78 51.98 27.37
C SER A 204 12.36 52.21 25.98
N VAL A 205 12.97 51.20 25.38
CA VAL A 205 13.66 51.29 24.07
C VAL A 205 12.93 50.45 23.02
N LEU A 206 12.62 49.21 23.36
CA LEU A 206 11.98 48.26 22.48
C LEU A 206 10.46 48.26 22.68
N PRO A 207 9.67 48.25 21.59
CA PRO A 207 8.23 48.02 21.67
C PRO A 207 7.87 46.72 22.38
N ARG A 208 6.65 46.65 22.94
CA ARG A 208 6.14 45.45 23.63
C ARG A 208 6.18 44.19 22.76
N GLU A 209 6.10 44.32 21.44
CA GLU A 209 6.17 43.23 20.47
C GLU A 209 7.49 42.44 20.54
N TYR A 210 8.58 43.08 20.97
CA TYR A 210 9.88 42.42 21.13
C TYR A 210 10.03 41.68 22.46
N ARG A 211 9.06 41.80 23.38
CA ARG A 211 8.97 40.96 24.58
C ARG A 211 7.97 39.84 24.31
N THR A 212 8.47 38.69 23.86
CA THR A 212 7.70 37.65 23.20
C THR A 212 8.29 36.26 23.45
N ARG A 213 7.51 35.22 23.16
CA ARG A 213 7.95 33.82 23.16
C ARG A 213 7.97 33.20 21.77
N ILE A 214 7.81 34.02 20.73
CA ILE A 214 7.85 33.61 19.32
C ILE A 214 8.80 34.52 18.53
N PRO A 215 9.42 34.04 17.44
CA PRO A 215 10.21 34.89 16.55
C PRO A 215 9.37 36.01 15.95
N VAL A 216 9.95 37.21 15.86
CA VAL A 216 9.31 38.39 15.28
C VAL A 216 10.06 38.87 14.06
N LYS A 217 9.34 39.41 13.07
CA LYS A 217 9.95 40.00 11.88
C LYS A 217 10.75 41.23 12.28
N TRP A 218 12.03 41.28 11.92
CA TRP A 218 12.89 42.40 12.28
C TRP A 218 12.59 43.61 11.38
N ARG A 219 12.29 44.75 12.01
CA ARG A 219 12.09 46.05 11.36
C ARG A 219 13.13 47.03 11.91
N ASP A 220 13.85 47.69 11.01
CA ASP A 220 15.01 48.57 11.31
C ASP A 220 14.63 49.91 11.98
N GLY A 221 13.47 49.99 12.64
CA GLY A 221 12.95 51.24 13.23
C GLY A 221 13.29 51.44 14.71
N PHE A 222 13.38 50.37 15.50
CA PHE A 222 13.55 50.45 16.98
C PHE A 222 14.80 49.73 17.50
N ALA A 223 15.16 48.60 16.87
CA ALA A 223 16.38 47.86 17.15
C ALA A 223 17.23 47.85 15.88
N SER A 224 17.89 48.95 15.54
CA SER A 224 18.70 48.98 14.32
C SER A 224 19.82 47.96 14.35
N GLU A 225 20.39 47.59 13.20
CA GLU A 225 21.54 46.67 13.16
C GLU A 225 22.71 47.19 14.01
N SER A 226 22.96 48.50 13.99
CA SER A 226 23.99 49.12 14.83
C SER A 226 23.68 49.00 16.33
N TRP A 227 22.43 49.25 16.73
CA TRP A 227 22.00 49.13 18.12
C TRP A 227 22.12 47.68 18.60
N LEU A 228 21.74 46.71 17.76
CA LEU A 228 21.82 45.29 18.10
C LEU A 228 23.27 44.83 18.27
N LYS A 229 24.18 45.28 17.41
CA LYS A 229 25.62 45.05 17.55
C LYS A 229 26.16 45.63 18.86
N SER A 230 25.77 46.85 19.22
CA SER A 230 26.14 47.46 20.50
C SER A 230 25.57 46.69 21.69
N ALA A 231 24.33 46.19 21.61
CA ALA A 231 23.72 45.40 22.68
C ALA A 231 24.46 44.07 22.90
N TRP A 232 24.80 43.36 21.83
CA TRP A 232 25.58 42.12 21.92
C TRP A 232 27.04 42.37 22.33
N HIS A 233 27.62 43.51 21.98
CA HIS A 233 28.92 43.93 22.49
C HIS A 233 28.88 44.16 24.01
N PHE A 234 27.88 44.88 24.51
CA PHE A 234 27.65 45.03 25.95
C PHE A 234 27.46 43.69 26.66
N ILE A 235 26.66 42.78 26.09
CA ILE A 235 26.48 41.42 26.62
C ILE A 235 27.83 40.70 26.69
N SER A 236 28.65 40.78 25.63
CA SER A 236 29.97 40.14 25.59
C SER A 236 30.95 40.65 26.66
N GLU A 237 30.87 41.93 27.02
CA GLU A 237 31.71 42.53 28.07
C GLU A 237 31.25 42.17 29.49
N ASN A 238 29.97 41.80 29.66
CA ASN A 238 29.35 41.54 30.96
C ASN A 238 29.17 40.05 31.28
N ILE A 239 29.70 39.14 30.45
CA ILE A 239 29.71 37.70 30.70
C ILE A 239 31.09 37.26 31.19
N ALA A 240 31.10 36.24 32.05
CA ALA A 240 32.33 35.52 32.41
C ALA A 240 32.81 34.65 31.23
N VAL A 241 33.97 34.97 30.65
CA VAL A 241 34.57 34.22 29.53
C VAL A 241 35.63 33.23 30.01
N LYS A 242 36.11 33.37 31.26
CA LYS A 242 37.10 32.51 31.91
C LYS A 242 36.67 32.17 33.35
N ASP A 243 37.09 31.02 33.88
CA ASP A 243 36.75 30.56 35.23
C ASP A 243 37.17 31.54 36.34
N GLU A 244 38.27 32.28 36.14
CA GLU A 244 38.77 33.31 37.07
C GLU A 244 37.80 34.51 37.23
N GLN A 245 36.81 34.67 36.35
CA GLN A 245 35.85 35.79 36.34
C GLN A 245 34.47 35.43 36.92
N ALA A 246 34.27 34.16 37.31
CA ALA A 246 32.98 33.61 37.73
C ALA A 246 32.40 34.27 39.00
N ASP A 247 33.24 34.81 39.89
CA ASP A 247 32.79 35.45 41.13
C ASP A 247 32.23 36.88 40.92
N SER A 248 32.43 37.48 39.74
CA SER A 248 32.08 38.90 39.48
C SER A 248 31.09 39.13 38.34
N ARG A 249 30.90 38.15 37.43
CA ARG A 249 30.04 38.29 36.24
C ARG A 249 29.17 37.05 36.03
N PRO A 250 27.93 37.21 35.50
CA PRO A 250 27.04 36.09 35.22
C PRO A 250 27.60 35.17 34.11
N SER A 251 27.24 33.89 34.18
CA SER A 251 27.41 32.94 33.07
C SER A 251 26.48 33.28 31.90
N PHE A 252 26.79 32.77 30.71
CA PHE A 252 25.91 32.98 29.54
C PHE A 252 24.50 32.41 29.76
N ASP A 253 24.36 31.25 30.41
CA ASP A 253 23.06 30.68 30.77
C ASP A 253 22.23 31.62 31.66
N THR A 254 22.89 32.27 32.62
CA THR A 254 22.24 33.24 33.50
C THR A 254 21.74 34.45 32.70
N VAL A 255 22.52 34.92 31.72
CA VAL A 255 22.10 36.01 30.82
C VAL A 255 20.92 35.59 29.94
N LEU A 256 20.95 34.37 29.39
CA LEU A 256 19.83 33.82 28.61
C LEU A 256 18.55 33.77 29.43
N GLU A 257 18.62 33.38 30.71
CA GLU A 257 17.45 33.34 31.60
C GLU A 257 16.92 34.73 31.94
N ILE A 258 17.80 35.71 32.22
CA ILE A 258 17.39 37.10 32.51
C ILE A 258 16.70 37.75 31.29
N LEU A 259 17.23 37.51 30.10
CA LEU A 259 16.77 38.13 28.85
C LEU A 259 15.85 37.21 28.01
N LYS A 260 15.36 36.10 28.58
CA LYS A 260 14.70 35.00 27.85
C LYS A 260 13.55 35.44 26.95
N ASP A 261 12.69 36.34 27.43
CA ASP A 261 11.51 36.80 26.71
C ASP A 261 11.84 37.93 25.71
N TRP A 262 13.09 38.39 25.62
CA TRP A 262 13.47 39.49 24.73
C TRP A 262 14.00 38.99 23.38
N ALA A 263 13.35 39.42 22.31
CA ALA A 263 13.72 39.16 20.93
C ALA A 263 14.98 39.95 20.52
N LEU A 264 16.14 39.40 20.86
CA LEU A 264 17.45 40.01 20.65
C LEU A 264 18.37 39.18 19.76
N LEU A 265 18.03 37.93 19.44
CA LEU A 265 18.87 37.07 18.62
C LEU A 265 18.53 37.23 17.13
N PRO A 266 19.40 37.80 16.28
CA PRO A 266 19.11 37.97 14.88
C PRO A 266 19.24 36.66 14.11
N GLY A 267 18.22 36.37 13.32
CA GLY A 267 18.18 35.23 12.40
C GLY A 267 17.69 35.63 11.02
N ILE A 268 17.91 34.77 10.05
CA ILE A 268 17.46 34.92 8.66
C ILE A 268 16.53 33.74 8.36
N LYS A 269 15.32 34.06 7.91
CA LYS A 269 14.40 33.06 7.37
C LYS A 269 14.59 32.99 5.85
N PHE A 270 14.59 31.79 5.30
CA PHE A 270 14.77 31.56 3.87
C PHE A 270 13.47 31.15 3.18
N MET A 271 13.42 31.42 1.88
CA MET A 271 12.40 30.92 0.99
C MET A 271 13.03 30.26 -0.24
N ALA A 272 12.33 29.31 -0.83
CA ALA A 272 12.71 28.74 -2.12
C ALA A 272 11.94 29.44 -3.25
N ARG A 273 12.65 29.94 -4.27
CA ARG A 273 12.08 30.39 -5.56
C ARG A 273 12.92 29.77 -6.68
N ASP A 274 12.27 29.20 -7.69
CA ASP A 274 12.93 28.63 -8.87
C ASP A 274 14.13 27.71 -8.55
N LYS A 275 13.98 26.87 -7.52
CA LYS A 275 14.98 25.92 -6.97
C LYS A 275 16.18 26.54 -6.25
N LEU A 276 16.24 27.86 -6.11
CA LEU A 276 17.24 28.57 -5.33
C LEU A 276 16.71 28.95 -3.94
N VAL A 277 17.59 28.84 -2.94
CA VAL A 277 17.32 29.24 -1.56
C VAL A 277 17.79 30.67 -1.37
N ILE A 278 16.86 31.59 -1.09
CA ILE A 278 17.16 33.01 -0.91
C ILE A 278 16.64 33.50 0.45
N PRO A 279 17.30 34.50 1.08
CA PRO A 279 16.78 35.15 2.27
C PRO A 279 15.39 35.76 2.00
N GLU A 280 14.40 35.39 2.82
CA GLU A 280 13.03 35.90 2.74
C GLU A 280 12.91 37.23 3.50
N HIS A 281 13.32 37.24 4.77
CA HIS A 281 13.41 38.41 5.63
C HIS A 281 14.20 38.05 6.90
N ASP A 282 14.67 39.09 7.58
CA ASP A 282 15.29 38.95 8.88
C ASP A 282 14.26 38.84 10.00
N VAL A 283 14.62 38.09 11.04
CA VAL A 283 13.83 37.86 12.24
C VAL A 283 14.67 38.10 13.48
N LEU A 284 14.03 38.48 14.58
CA LEU A 284 14.62 38.46 15.91
C LEU A 284 13.92 37.37 16.72
N LEU A 285 14.72 36.45 17.28
CA LEU A 285 14.24 35.40 18.17
C LEU A 285 14.40 35.84 19.62
N PRO A 286 13.42 35.53 20.49
CA PRO A 286 13.61 35.60 21.93
C PRO A 286 14.73 34.65 22.35
N LEU A 287 15.52 35.05 23.35
CA LEU A 287 16.66 34.25 23.80
C LEU A 287 16.25 32.89 24.39
N SER A 288 15.00 32.75 24.85
CA SER A 288 14.41 31.45 25.21
C SER A 288 14.34 30.46 24.03
N LEU A 289 14.43 30.95 22.80
CA LEU A 289 14.42 30.18 21.55
C LEU A 289 15.79 30.20 20.86
N ILE A 290 16.88 30.37 21.59
CA ILE A 290 18.22 30.35 20.99
C ILE A 290 18.52 29.02 20.28
N ASN A 291 18.03 27.92 20.84
CA ASN A 291 18.24 26.56 20.34
C ASN A 291 17.53 26.23 19.02
N ILE A 292 16.61 27.06 18.53
CA ILE A 292 15.97 26.83 17.21
C ILE A 292 16.70 27.54 16.06
N ALA A 293 17.58 28.50 16.38
CA ALA A 293 18.41 29.14 15.36
C ALA A 293 19.52 28.17 14.96
N ILE A 294 19.71 27.96 13.65
CA ILE A 294 20.74 27.09 13.11
C ILE A 294 22.02 27.89 12.93
N PHE A 295 23.09 27.48 13.58
CA PHE A 295 24.40 28.08 13.44
C PHE A 295 24.89 27.95 11.98
N PRO A 296 25.47 29.00 11.38
CA PRO A 296 25.78 29.03 9.94
C PRO A 296 27.05 28.23 9.57
N HIS A 297 27.33 27.13 10.28
CA HIS A 297 28.42 26.19 9.97
C HIS A 297 27.91 25.09 9.02
N GLY A 298 28.79 24.55 8.18
CA GLY A 298 28.41 23.48 7.25
C GLY A 298 27.49 23.93 6.09
N GLN A 299 27.63 25.16 5.59
CA GLN A 299 26.79 25.68 4.48
C GLN A 299 26.91 24.88 3.17
N ASN A 300 27.91 24.00 3.04
CA ASN A 300 28.06 23.09 1.90
C ASN A 300 27.28 21.77 2.07
N ASP A 301 26.70 21.53 3.24
CA ASP A 301 25.96 20.32 3.55
C ASP A 301 24.56 20.34 2.92
N LYS A 302 24.12 19.19 2.40
CA LYS A 302 22.81 19.06 1.76
C LYS A 302 21.66 19.23 2.74
N ALA A 303 21.78 18.69 3.96
CA ALA A 303 20.79 18.84 5.01
C ALA A 303 20.65 20.31 5.43
N PHE A 304 21.75 21.07 5.49
CA PHE A 304 21.69 22.51 5.74
C PHE A 304 20.79 23.22 4.73
N HIS A 305 21.05 23.02 3.44
CA HIS A 305 20.26 23.62 2.37
C HIS A 305 18.79 23.17 2.41
N THR A 306 18.55 21.91 2.72
CA THR A 306 17.20 21.35 2.92
C THR A 306 16.46 22.03 4.07
N LEU A 307 17.12 22.27 5.21
CA LEU A 307 16.54 22.96 6.36
C LEU A 307 16.17 24.41 6.00
N MET A 308 17.05 25.11 5.26
CA MET A 308 16.77 26.46 4.78
C MET A 308 15.61 26.48 3.78
N LYS A 309 15.51 25.52 2.86
CA LYS A 309 14.35 25.34 1.96
C LYS A 309 13.04 25.09 2.73
N GLY A 310 13.14 24.34 3.83
CA GLY A 310 12.04 24.09 4.77
C GLY A 310 11.64 25.32 5.60
N GLY A 311 12.37 26.44 5.47
CA GLY A 311 12.07 27.70 6.13
C GLY A 311 12.61 27.81 7.56
N CYS A 312 13.54 26.92 7.96
CA CYS A 312 14.24 27.02 9.24
C CYS A 312 15.04 28.32 9.34
N ILE A 313 15.34 28.75 10.56
CA ILE A 313 15.96 30.04 10.81
C ILE A 313 17.47 29.85 10.97
N GLN A 314 18.27 30.51 10.13
CA GLN A 314 19.72 30.57 10.30
C GLN A 314 20.09 31.71 11.23
N LEU A 315 21.04 31.50 12.14
CA LEU A 315 21.62 32.56 12.95
C LEU A 315 22.40 33.57 12.08
N ALA A 316 22.09 34.85 12.25
CA ALA A 316 22.72 35.93 11.50
C ALA A 316 23.94 36.50 12.25
N VAL A 317 25.01 35.72 12.30
CA VAL A 317 26.24 36.06 13.07
C VAL A 317 26.82 37.43 12.69
N ASN A 318 26.73 37.81 11.41
CA ASN A 318 27.17 39.11 10.89
C ASN A 318 26.43 40.32 11.49
N LYS A 319 25.28 40.08 12.12
CA LYS A 319 24.42 41.09 12.77
C LYS A 319 24.56 41.11 14.30
N ILE A 320 25.35 40.20 14.85
CA ILE A 320 25.67 40.10 16.28
C ILE A 320 27.08 40.63 16.55
N CYS A 321 28.05 40.22 15.72
CA CYS A 321 29.47 40.34 16.02
C CYS A 321 30.22 41.14 14.94
N VAL A 322 31.13 42.00 15.40
CA VAL A 322 32.25 42.54 14.61
C VAL A 322 33.47 41.65 14.92
N LYS A 323 34.28 41.30 13.91
CA LYS A 323 35.35 40.26 13.91
C LYS A 323 36.07 40.09 15.27
N GLU A 324 36.26 38.82 15.67
CA GLU A 324 36.96 38.36 16.90
C GLU A 324 36.23 38.59 18.24
N ASN A 325 34.93 38.25 18.32
CA ASN A 325 34.16 38.35 19.56
C ASN A 325 34.20 37.05 20.40
N PRO A 326 34.42 37.12 21.72
CA PRO A 326 34.38 35.96 22.63
C PRO A 326 33.02 35.23 22.69
N MET A 327 31.95 35.78 22.13
CA MET A 327 30.60 35.19 22.13
C MET A 327 30.42 34.02 21.16
N MET A 328 31.31 33.84 20.18
CA MET A 328 31.13 32.83 19.12
C MET A 328 31.03 31.39 19.63
N PRO A 329 31.89 30.91 20.55
CA PRO A 329 31.76 29.56 21.12
C PRO A 329 30.45 29.36 21.87
N PHE A 330 30.01 30.36 22.64
CA PHE A 330 28.75 30.31 23.38
C PHE A 330 27.55 30.21 22.44
N LEU A 331 27.52 31.02 21.38
CA LEU A 331 26.46 30.94 20.37
C LEU A 331 26.46 29.58 19.67
N ALA A 332 27.62 29.08 19.25
CA ALA A 332 27.74 27.76 18.61
C ALA A 332 27.25 26.62 19.51
N GLN A 333 27.48 26.72 20.82
CA GLN A 333 27.06 25.71 21.80
C GLN A 333 25.55 25.71 22.06
N HIS A 334 24.90 26.89 22.05
CA HIS A 334 23.48 27.04 22.43
C HIS A 334 22.51 27.07 21.24
N THR A 335 23.03 27.24 20.02
CA THR A 335 22.24 27.19 18.79
C THR A 335 22.27 25.78 18.18
N ALA A 336 21.30 25.49 17.30
CA ALA A 336 21.27 24.22 16.60
C ALA A 336 22.43 24.11 15.60
N SER A 337 23.08 22.95 15.52
CA SER A 337 24.18 22.71 14.59
C SER A 337 24.00 21.39 13.86
N ILE A 338 24.42 21.34 12.60
CA ILE A 338 24.46 20.10 11.80
C ILE A 338 25.32 19.03 12.48
N ASP A 339 26.33 19.43 13.25
CA ASP A 339 27.18 18.49 13.99
C ASP A 339 26.47 17.89 15.22
N ASN A 340 25.31 18.45 15.61
CA ASN A 340 24.50 18.01 16.75
C ASN A 340 23.04 17.69 16.32
N PRO A 341 22.78 16.48 15.81
CA PRO A 341 21.47 16.08 15.28
C PRO A 341 20.27 16.28 16.22
N PRO A 342 20.34 15.98 17.53
CA PRO A 342 19.25 16.30 18.47
C PRO A 342 18.85 17.79 18.46
N SER A 343 19.83 18.69 18.31
CA SER A 343 19.55 20.14 18.26
C SER A 343 18.81 20.55 16.98
N ILE A 344 19.18 19.97 15.84
CA ILE A 344 18.49 20.17 14.55
C ILE A 344 17.07 19.62 14.62
N LEU A 345 16.89 18.46 15.24
CA LEU A 345 15.57 17.87 15.41
C LEU A 345 14.65 18.77 16.23
N LYS A 346 15.12 19.33 17.35
CA LYS A 346 14.36 20.29 18.17
C LYS A 346 14.00 21.55 17.38
N ALA A 347 14.93 22.07 16.57
CA ALA A 347 14.69 23.22 15.72
C ALA A 347 13.59 22.91 14.67
N VAL A 348 13.67 21.78 13.99
CA VAL A 348 12.67 21.34 13.00
C VAL A 348 11.32 21.07 13.65
N GLU A 349 11.30 20.42 14.81
CA GLU A 349 10.08 20.15 15.57
C GLU A 349 9.35 21.44 15.92
N TYR A 350 10.05 22.45 16.43
CA TYR A 350 9.48 23.77 16.70
C TYR A 350 8.87 24.38 15.43
N MET A 351 9.58 24.28 14.29
CA MET A 351 9.09 24.80 13.01
C MET A 351 7.83 24.05 12.52
N ILE A 352 7.72 22.75 12.78
CA ILE A 352 6.53 21.96 12.47
C ILE A 352 5.36 22.36 13.38
N GLN A 353 5.57 22.43 14.69
CA GLN A 353 4.53 22.77 15.67
C GLN A 353 3.95 24.18 15.44
N THR A 354 4.78 25.11 14.97
CA THR A 354 4.35 26.49 14.62
C THR A 354 3.84 26.63 13.19
N SER A 355 3.67 25.53 12.45
CA SER A 355 3.26 25.52 11.03
C SER A 355 4.16 26.38 10.12
N ALA A 356 5.41 26.57 10.52
CA ALA A 356 6.40 27.38 9.82
C ALA A 356 7.32 26.56 8.91
N PHE A 357 7.30 25.22 9.04
CA PHE A 357 8.03 24.28 8.19
C PHE A 357 7.34 24.10 6.82
N LYS A 358 7.97 24.59 5.76
CA LYS A 358 7.42 24.65 4.40
C LYS A 358 7.79 23.38 3.61
N THR A 359 6.88 22.42 3.53
CA THR A 359 7.09 21.18 2.74
C THR A 359 6.90 21.39 1.23
N THR A 360 6.09 22.37 0.82
CA THR A 360 5.75 22.63 -0.59
C THR A 360 6.95 23.12 -1.42
N SER A 361 7.98 23.67 -0.78
CA SER A 361 9.24 24.10 -1.43
C SER A 361 10.24 22.97 -1.61
N MET A 362 9.98 21.79 -1.05
CA MET A 362 10.89 20.65 -1.04
C MET A 362 10.50 19.61 -2.09
N ASN A 363 11.48 18.92 -2.67
CA ASN A 363 11.26 17.76 -3.54
C ASN A 363 11.72 16.46 -2.86
N ASP A 364 11.46 15.31 -3.49
CA ASP A 364 11.84 13.98 -2.98
C ASP A 364 13.30 13.88 -2.52
N LYS A 365 14.25 14.50 -3.25
CA LYS A 365 15.67 14.48 -2.88
C LYS A 365 15.97 15.33 -1.65
N ASP A 366 15.20 16.40 -1.44
CA ASP A 366 15.34 17.25 -0.25
C ASP A 366 14.85 16.48 0.99
N PHE A 367 13.69 15.81 0.92
CA PHE A 367 13.19 14.95 2.00
C PHE A 367 14.14 13.80 2.31
N GLU A 368 14.63 13.12 1.26
CA GLU A 368 15.60 12.04 1.39
C GLU A 368 16.91 12.52 2.03
N ALA A 369 17.43 13.70 1.65
CA ALA A 369 18.64 14.25 2.26
C ALA A 369 18.48 14.51 3.77
N LEU A 370 17.31 15.01 4.22
CA LEU A 370 17.05 15.22 5.64
C LEU A 370 16.95 13.90 6.42
N LEU A 371 16.24 12.91 5.86
CA LEU A 371 16.14 11.59 6.49
C LEU A 371 17.48 10.85 6.52
N LEU A 372 18.27 10.93 5.44
CA LEU A 372 19.62 10.36 5.39
C LEU A 372 20.55 11.01 6.41
N TYR A 373 20.46 12.32 6.63
CA TYR A 373 21.22 12.99 7.67
C TYR A 373 20.95 12.40 9.06
N PHE A 374 19.69 12.17 9.43
CA PHE A 374 19.36 11.52 10.70
C PHE A 374 19.75 10.04 10.71
N ASN A 375 19.58 9.32 9.59
CA ASN A 375 20.01 7.92 9.44
C ASN A 375 21.52 7.76 9.68
N CYS A 376 22.35 8.65 9.14
CA CYS A 376 23.80 8.62 9.35
C CYS A 376 24.23 8.98 10.78
N ASN A 377 23.33 9.56 11.59
CA ASN A 377 23.64 10.05 12.93
C ASN A 377 22.76 9.42 14.03
N LEU A 378 22.23 8.21 13.80
CA LEU A 378 21.35 7.52 14.74
C LEU A 378 21.98 7.29 16.13
N ALA A 379 23.31 7.07 16.18
CA ALA A 379 24.03 6.87 17.44
C ALA A 379 23.96 8.08 18.39
N ASN A 380 23.68 9.28 17.87
CA ASN A 380 23.56 10.52 18.63
C ASN A 380 22.13 10.82 19.08
N LEU A 381 21.15 9.96 18.73
CA LEU A 381 19.73 10.17 18.98
C LEU A 381 19.22 9.21 20.06
N THR A 382 18.30 9.70 20.88
CA THR A 382 17.64 8.95 21.97
C THR A 382 16.24 8.48 21.56
N GLN A 383 15.61 7.66 22.40
CA GLN A 383 14.24 7.18 22.13
C GLN A 383 13.19 8.31 22.18
N ASP A 384 13.45 9.37 22.95
CA ASP A 384 12.58 10.56 22.96
C ASP A 384 12.71 11.31 21.62
N ASP A 385 13.92 11.41 21.07
CA ASP A 385 14.17 11.98 19.74
C ASP A 385 13.45 11.16 18.64
N ALA A 386 13.29 9.85 18.82
CA ALA A 386 12.53 9.03 17.89
C ALA A 386 11.07 9.49 17.74
N GLN A 387 10.44 9.99 18.83
CA GLN A 387 9.08 10.51 18.77
C GLN A 387 9.01 11.83 18.00
N SER A 388 9.95 12.74 18.25
CA SER A 388 10.06 13.99 17.49
C SER A 388 10.37 13.73 16.02
N LEU A 389 11.20 12.72 15.69
CA LEU A 389 11.48 12.32 14.31
C LEU A 389 10.23 11.85 13.56
N LYS A 390 9.31 11.16 14.24
CA LYS A 390 8.04 10.73 13.64
C LYS A 390 7.15 11.90 13.22
N LEU A 391 7.30 13.08 13.84
CA LEU A 391 6.54 14.28 13.48
C LEU A 391 6.95 14.88 12.13
N LEU A 392 8.13 14.53 11.62
CA LEU A 392 8.63 15.09 10.36
C LEU A 392 7.73 14.66 9.19
N PRO A 393 7.18 15.61 8.40
CA PRO A 393 6.38 15.31 7.21
C PRO A 393 7.27 14.95 6.01
N CYS A 394 8.24 14.05 6.22
CA CYS A 394 9.30 13.72 5.26
C CYS A 394 9.27 12.25 4.83
N PHE A 395 8.42 11.40 5.42
CA PHE A 395 8.37 9.97 5.09
C PHE A 395 7.51 9.74 3.86
N LYS A 396 8.09 9.11 2.83
CA LYS A 396 7.38 8.82 1.58
C LYS A 396 6.44 7.63 1.77
N SER A 397 5.14 7.88 1.66
CA SER A 397 4.11 6.83 1.64
C SER A 397 4.10 6.06 0.33
N VAL A 398 3.47 4.89 0.31
CA VAL A 398 3.25 4.09 -0.92
C VAL A 398 2.47 4.84 -2.00
N SER A 399 1.64 5.83 -1.61
CA SER A 399 0.92 6.72 -2.53
C SER A 399 1.82 7.77 -3.20
N GLY A 400 3.09 7.87 -2.80
CA GLY A 400 4.04 8.88 -3.25
C GLY A 400 3.99 10.19 -2.46
N ARG A 401 2.99 10.39 -1.59
CA ARG A 401 2.90 11.58 -0.72
C ARG A 401 3.85 11.48 0.46
N HIS A 402 4.41 12.61 0.88
CA HIS A 402 5.22 12.71 2.11
C HIS A 402 4.31 12.98 3.31
N ILE A 403 4.44 12.17 4.35
CA ILE A 403 3.58 12.18 5.54
C ILE A 403 4.43 12.19 6.81
N SER A 404 3.81 12.63 7.91
CA SER A 404 4.30 12.36 9.27
C SER A 404 3.77 11.00 9.70
N ILE A 405 4.57 10.24 10.46
CA ILE A 405 4.20 8.91 10.96
C ILE A 405 3.83 8.89 12.45
N ALA A 406 3.86 10.04 13.13
CA ALA A 406 3.59 10.14 14.57
C ALA A 406 2.17 9.73 14.97
N ASN A 407 1.18 9.99 14.11
CA ASN A 407 -0.23 9.79 14.41
C ASN A 407 -0.74 8.37 14.10
N TYR A 408 0.14 7.44 13.70
CA TYR A 408 -0.24 6.09 13.31
C TYR A 408 0.16 5.07 14.38
N GLY A 409 -0.75 4.12 14.66
CA GLY A 409 -0.50 3.06 15.63
C GLY A 409 0.52 2.03 15.16
N SER A 410 0.61 1.78 13.85
CA SER A 410 1.62 0.89 13.25
C SER A 410 2.13 1.46 11.93
N CYS A 411 3.44 1.38 11.71
CA CYS A 411 4.10 1.87 10.50
C CYS A 411 4.77 0.70 9.78
N TYR A 412 4.37 0.48 8.54
CA TYR A 412 4.87 -0.61 7.72
C TYR A 412 5.71 -0.09 6.55
N VAL A 413 6.81 -0.77 6.25
CA VAL A 413 7.63 -0.50 5.05
C VAL A 413 7.35 -1.60 4.03
N LEU A 414 6.83 -1.22 2.87
CA LEU A 414 6.39 -2.17 1.85
C LEU A 414 7.57 -2.63 0.99
N GLY A 415 8.01 -3.88 1.14
CA GLY A 415 9.20 -4.40 0.46
C GLY A 415 9.05 -4.63 -1.06
N LYS A 416 7.82 -4.66 -1.59
CA LYS A 416 7.54 -4.83 -3.03
C LYS A 416 6.41 -3.91 -3.48
N ASN A 417 6.57 -3.32 -4.67
CA ASN A 417 5.55 -2.44 -5.22
C ASN A 417 4.26 -3.20 -5.53
N ILE A 418 3.14 -2.69 -5.00
CA ILE A 418 1.76 -3.11 -5.28
C ILE A 418 1.17 -2.10 -6.30
N PRO A 419 0.20 -2.50 -7.16
CA PRO A 419 -0.48 -1.56 -8.05
C PRO A 419 -1.02 -0.32 -7.33
N THR A 420 -0.89 0.85 -7.97
CA THR A 420 -1.29 2.16 -7.40
C THR A 420 -2.77 2.48 -7.57
N ALA A 421 -3.50 1.71 -8.38
CA ALA A 421 -4.91 1.91 -8.63
C ALA A 421 -5.73 1.87 -7.32
N ASP A 422 -6.51 2.91 -7.06
CA ASP A 422 -7.30 3.07 -5.82
C ASP A 422 -6.52 2.84 -4.50
N MET A 423 -5.20 3.04 -4.52
CA MET A 423 -4.35 2.85 -3.34
C MET A 423 -4.80 3.71 -2.15
N ASP A 424 -5.35 4.89 -2.45
CA ASP A 424 -5.88 5.79 -1.44
C ASP A 424 -7.02 5.17 -0.61
N LYS A 425 -7.83 4.27 -1.19
CA LYS A 425 -9.00 3.67 -0.53
C LYS A 425 -8.61 2.67 0.57
N TRP A 426 -7.46 2.02 0.46
CA TRP A 426 -7.01 1.05 1.45
C TRP A 426 -5.87 1.56 2.33
N ALA A 427 -4.94 2.34 1.77
CA ALA A 427 -3.73 2.80 2.46
C ALA A 427 -3.95 4.03 3.36
N HIS A 428 -4.98 4.86 3.10
CA HIS A 428 -5.31 5.99 3.99
C HIS A 428 -6.17 5.51 5.17
N THR A 429 -5.54 4.84 6.13
CA THR A 429 -6.14 4.51 7.43
C THR A 429 -5.50 5.30 8.54
N THR A 430 -6.28 5.78 9.52
CA THR A 430 -5.72 6.39 10.73
C THR A 430 -4.96 5.39 11.61
N ALA A 431 -5.17 4.09 11.42
CA ALA A 431 -4.51 3.04 12.22
C ALA A 431 -3.09 2.72 11.74
N CYS A 432 -2.87 2.64 10.43
CA CYS A 432 -1.60 2.17 9.86
C CYS A 432 -1.06 3.12 8.78
N ALA A 433 0.25 3.38 8.81
CA ALA A 433 0.98 4.05 7.73
C ALA A 433 1.73 3.02 6.87
N PHE A 434 1.62 3.14 5.55
CA PHE A 434 2.37 2.32 4.60
C PHE A 434 3.40 3.19 3.87
N LEU A 435 4.67 2.95 4.15
CA LEU A 435 5.82 3.66 3.60
C LEU A 435 6.39 2.93 2.39
N ALA A 436 6.87 3.71 1.43
CA ALA A 436 7.64 3.19 0.31
C ALA A 436 9.02 2.73 0.81
N ASP A 437 9.49 1.57 0.33
CA ASP A 437 10.80 1.08 0.69
C ASP A 437 11.91 1.99 0.15
N ASN A 438 12.85 2.30 1.04
CA ASN A 438 14.11 2.95 0.69
C ASN A 438 15.23 2.18 1.41
N PRO A 439 16.03 1.39 0.69
CA PRO A 439 17.08 0.57 1.28
C PRO A 439 18.10 1.38 2.11
N GLN A 440 18.30 2.66 1.78
CA GLN A 440 19.24 3.53 2.49
C GLN A 440 18.74 3.97 3.87
N LEU A 441 17.43 3.89 4.13
CA LEU A 441 16.79 4.32 5.38
C LEU A 441 16.43 3.14 6.29
N LYS A 442 16.92 1.93 5.99
CA LYS A 442 16.57 0.71 6.74
C LYS A 442 16.88 0.82 8.23
N GLU A 443 18.02 1.39 8.59
CA GLU A 443 18.41 1.59 10.00
C GLU A 443 17.50 2.60 10.70
N LEU A 444 17.20 3.72 10.04
CA LEU A 444 16.25 4.72 10.55
C LEU A 444 14.85 4.11 10.75
N TYR A 445 14.35 3.33 9.80
CA TYR A 445 13.05 2.66 9.95
C TYR A 445 13.04 1.69 11.14
N SER A 446 14.11 0.93 11.36
CA SER A 446 14.25 0.08 12.54
C SER A 446 14.27 0.90 13.83
N PHE A 447 15.00 2.01 13.87
CA PHE A 447 15.06 2.92 15.02
C PHE A 447 13.68 3.51 15.38
N LEU A 448 12.87 3.85 14.36
CA LEU A 448 11.53 4.39 14.55
C LEU A 448 10.46 3.32 14.86
N GLY A 449 10.82 2.03 14.82
CA GLY A 449 9.90 0.91 15.01
C GLY A 449 8.98 0.63 13.82
N CYS A 450 9.39 1.02 12.61
CA CYS A 450 8.69 0.67 11.38
C CYS A 450 9.01 -0.78 10.99
N THR A 451 7.98 -1.61 10.79
CA THR A 451 8.16 -3.03 10.49
C THR A 451 8.08 -3.29 8.98
N PRO A 452 8.97 -4.09 8.38
CA PRO A 452 8.82 -4.51 6.99
C PRO A 452 7.57 -5.38 6.83
N ILE A 453 6.81 -5.19 5.76
CA ILE A 453 5.65 -6.01 5.42
C ILE A 453 5.74 -6.50 3.97
N ASP A 454 5.40 -7.78 3.76
CA ASP A 454 5.32 -8.39 2.43
C ASP A 454 4.03 -7.97 1.70
N ASP A 455 4.09 -7.95 0.37
CA ASP A 455 2.96 -7.57 -0.47
C ASP A 455 1.73 -8.46 -0.23
N LEU A 456 1.93 -9.77 -0.06
CA LEU A 456 0.84 -10.72 0.16
C LEU A 456 0.15 -10.52 1.52
N GLU A 457 0.91 -10.16 2.55
CA GLU A 457 0.34 -9.80 3.85
C GLU A 457 -0.51 -8.53 3.80
N VAL A 458 -0.07 -7.53 3.04
CA VAL A 458 -0.85 -6.31 2.79
C VAL A 458 -2.16 -6.65 2.11
N TYR A 459 -2.12 -7.50 1.08
CA TYR A 459 -3.32 -7.98 0.43
C TYR A 459 -4.27 -8.66 1.42
N LEU A 460 -3.76 -9.62 2.19
CA LEU A 460 -4.55 -10.40 3.12
C LEU A 460 -5.20 -9.56 4.23
N LYS A 461 -4.42 -8.71 4.90
CA LYS A 461 -4.83 -8.02 6.14
C LYS A 461 -5.46 -6.65 5.91
N HIS A 462 -5.09 -5.93 4.84
CA HIS A 462 -5.44 -4.52 4.68
C HIS A 462 -6.20 -4.20 3.39
N LEU A 463 -5.83 -4.79 2.25
CA LEU A 463 -6.42 -4.47 0.95
C LEU A 463 -7.70 -5.25 0.68
N LEU A 464 -7.64 -6.59 0.70
CA LEU A 464 -8.79 -7.44 0.37
C LEU A 464 -10.04 -7.19 1.24
N PRO A 465 -9.92 -6.91 2.56
CA PRO A 465 -11.09 -6.54 3.37
C PRO A 465 -11.86 -5.31 2.89
N LYS A 466 -11.24 -4.43 2.10
CA LYS A 466 -11.85 -3.20 1.56
C LYS A 466 -12.11 -3.27 0.06
N PHE A 467 -11.87 -4.42 -0.57
CA PHE A 467 -11.87 -4.61 -2.01
C PHE A 467 -13.20 -4.20 -2.69
N GLU A 468 -14.33 -4.30 -2.00
CA GLU A 468 -15.63 -3.88 -2.54
C GLU A 468 -15.68 -2.40 -2.89
N SER A 469 -14.95 -1.55 -2.17
CA SER A 469 -14.91 -0.10 -2.38
C SER A 469 -14.13 0.32 -3.65
N PHE A 470 -13.45 -0.61 -4.30
CA PHE A 470 -12.57 -0.34 -5.44
C PHE A 470 -13.36 -0.19 -6.73
N SER A 471 -12.87 0.67 -7.61
CA SER A 471 -13.34 0.75 -8.99
C SER A 471 -13.10 -0.57 -9.72
N TYR A 472 -13.85 -0.83 -10.78
CA TYR A 472 -13.70 -2.07 -11.54
C TYR A 472 -12.28 -2.22 -12.11
N ASP A 473 -11.70 -1.15 -12.66
CA ASP A 473 -10.34 -1.19 -13.21
C ASP A 473 -9.31 -1.53 -12.14
N ALA A 474 -9.40 -0.90 -10.96
CA ALA A 474 -8.52 -1.22 -9.83
C ALA A 474 -8.69 -2.68 -9.36
N LYS A 475 -9.93 -3.20 -9.29
CA LYS A 475 -10.17 -4.61 -8.95
C LYS A 475 -9.43 -5.54 -9.90
N ILE A 476 -9.49 -5.30 -11.21
CA ILE A 476 -8.82 -6.14 -12.20
C ILE A 476 -7.29 -6.03 -12.08
N GLU A 477 -6.73 -4.83 -11.98
CA GLU A 477 -5.27 -4.64 -11.83
C GLU A 477 -4.71 -5.37 -10.60
N HIS A 478 -5.40 -5.28 -9.47
CA HIS A 478 -4.99 -5.98 -8.27
C HIS A 478 -5.12 -7.50 -8.37
N ILE A 479 -6.16 -8.03 -9.03
CA ILE A 479 -6.32 -9.48 -9.26
C ILE A 479 -5.26 -10.00 -10.23
N VAL A 480 -4.91 -9.23 -11.27
CA VAL A 480 -3.81 -9.55 -12.19
C VAL A 480 -2.50 -9.69 -11.41
N TYR A 481 -2.16 -8.69 -10.59
CA TYR A 481 -0.95 -8.71 -9.77
C TYR A 481 -0.93 -9.92 -8.81
N LEU A 482 -2.03 -10.14 -8.08
CA LEU A 482 -2.15 -11.29 -7.18
C LEU A 482 -2.00 -12.62 -7.91
N LYS A 483 -2.63 -12.77 -9.08
CA LYS A 483 -2.52 -13.98 -9.89
C LYS A 483 -1.07 -14.24 -10.29
N GLU A 484 -0.35 -13.24 -10.79
CA GLU A 484 1.07 -13.39 -11.14
C GLU A 484 1.91 -13.74 -9.91
N ARG A 485 1.70 -13.04 -8.80
CA ARG A 485 2.46 -13.25 -7.57
C ARG A 485 2.24 -14.63 -6.95
N LEU A 486 0.98 -15.10 -6.90
CA LEU A 486 0.61 -16.40 -6.33
C LEU A 486 1.06 -17.57 -7.21
N MET A 487 1.09 -17.39 -8.52
CA MET A 487 1.56 -18.40 -9.47
C MET A 487 3.10 -18.53 -9.50
N LEU A 488 3.84 -17.48 -9.11
CA LEU A 488 5.30 -17.53 -8.96
C LEU A 488 5.77 -18.23 -7.67
N LEU A 489 4.87 -18.48 -6.71
CA LEU A 489 5.21 -19.20 -5.47
C LEU A 489 5.24 -20.70 -5.73
N GLU A 490 6.45 -21.27 -5.77
CA GLU A 490 6.69 -22.70 -5.99
C GLU A 490 6.13 -23.59 -4.87
N GLU A 491 6.18 -23.14 -3.60
CA GLU A 491 5.67 -23.87 -2.43
C GLU A 491 4.33 -23.30 -1.92
N SER A 492 3.44 -24.16 -1.45
CA SER A 492 2.23 -23.76 -0.71
C SER A 492 2.62 -23.25 0.67
N CYS A 493 2.34 -21.98 0.96
CA CYS A 493 2.50 -21.39 2.28
C CYS A 493 1.12 -21.03 2.86
N GLY A 494 1.00 -20.99 4.20
CA GLY A 494 -0.29 -20.71 4.84
C GLY A 494 -0.93 -19.38 4.42
N ILE A 495 -0.14 -18.39 3.98
CA ILE A 495 -0.65 -17.12 3.44
C ILE A 495 -1.27 -17.33 2.04
N LYS A 496 -0.70 -18.19 1.20
CA LYS A 496 -1.21 -18.50 -0.15
C LYS A 496 -2.61 -19.12 -0.06
N ASP A 497 -2.80 -20.07 0.84
CA ASP A 497 -4.10 -20.73 1.06
C ASP A 497 -5.14 -19.73 1.59
N GLN A 498 -4.78 -18.93 2.61
CA GLN A 498 -5.66 -17.89 3.15
C GLN A 498 -6.05 -16.83 2.10
N LEU A 499 -5.16 -16.51 1.17
CA LEU A 499 -5.46 -15.60 0.07
C LEU A 499 -6.43 -16.21 -0.93
N TYR A 500 -6.25 -17.49 -1.31
CA TYR A 500 -7.20 -18.18 -2.19
C TYR A 500 -8.59 -18.26 -1.55
N ASP A 501 -8.68 -18.60 -0.26
CA ASP A 501 -9.93 -18.62 0.50
C ASP A 501 -10.64 -17.26 0.48
N LYS A 502 -9.90 -16.16 0.70
CA LYS A 502 -10.48 -14.82 0.61
C LYS A 502 -10.91 -14.47 -0.81
N LEU A 503 -10.09 -14.79 -1.81
CA LEU A 503 -10.36 -14.48 -3.22
C LEU A 503 -11.62 -15.21 -3.73
N GLU A 504 -11.93 -16.40 -3.21
CA GLU A 504 -13.14 -17.16 -3.56
C GLU A 504 -14.44 -16.36 -3.30
N GLY A 505 -14.43 -15.51 -2.27
CA GLY A 505 -15.57 -14.66 -1.89
C GLY A 505 -15.71 -13.36 -2.67
N LEU A 506 -14.68 -12.91 -3.40
CA LEU A 506 -14.64 -11.57 -3.96
C LEU A 506 -15.39 -11.46 -5.29
N ALA A 507 -16.19 -10.41 -5.42
CA ALA A 507 -16.92 -10.09 -6.64
C ALA A 507 -16.12 -9.15 -7.55
N PHE A 508 -15.59 -9.69 -8.66
CA PHE A 508 -14.81 -8.93 -9.65
C PHE A 508 -15.07 -9.33 -11.11
N ILE A 509 -16.02 -10.24 -11.38
CA ILE A 509 -16.39 -10.65 -12.74
C ILE A 509 -17.81 -10.16 -13.02
N TYR A 510 -18.02 -9.41 -14.10
CA TYR A 510 -19.37 -9.05 -14.53
C TYR A 510 -20.09 -10.27 -15.10
N ASP A 511 -21.33 -10.50 -14.68
CA ASP A 511 -22.24 -11.44 -15.32
C ASP A 511 -22.95 -10.79 -16.54
N TYR A 512 -23.76 -11.57 -17.25
CA TYR A 512 -24.55 -11.09 -18.39
C TYR A 512 -25.64 -10.05 -18.03
N THR A 513 -25.85 -9.79 -16.74
CA THR A 513 -26.75 -8.72 -16.25
C THR A 513 -25.98 -7.48 -15.80
N ASN A 514 -24.68 -7.40 -16.11
CA ASN A 514 -23.76 -6.33 -15.69
C ASN A 514 -23.66 -6.18 -14.16
N ARG A 515 -23.79 -7.27 -13.41
CA ARG A 515 -23.55 -7.29 -11.96
C ARG A 515 -22.24 -8.01 -11.65
N LEU A 516 -21.46 -7.46 -10.71
CA LEU A 516 -20.25 -8.12 -10.23
C LEU A 516 -20.60 -9.35 -9.41
N LYS A 517 -19.95 -10.46 -9.72
CA LYS A 517 -20.13 -11.78 -9.12
C LYS A 517 -18.78 -12.39 -8.77
N ALA A 518 -18.80 -13.27 -7.78
CA ALA A 518 -17.65 -14.09 -7.41
C ALA A 518 -17.49 -15.26 -8.38
N THR A 519 -16.24 -15.73 -8.54
CA THR A 519 -15.87 -16.80 -9.47
C THR A 519 -16.67 -18.08 -9.25
N LYS A 520 -16.99 -18.42 -7.99
CA LYS A 520 -17.76 -19.62 -7.60
C LYS A 520 -19.17 -19.75 -8.18
N ILE A 521 -19.70 -18.69 -8.76
CA ILE A 521 -21.02 -18.71 -9.40
C ILE A 521 -20.92 -19.33 -10.82
N PHE A 522 -19.76 -19.23 -11.46
CA PHE A 522 -19.54 -19.63 -12.83
C PHE A 522 -19.01 -21.07 -12.95
N TYR A 523 -19.20 -21.63 -14.15
CA TYR A 523 -18.67 -22.92 -14.56
C TYR A 523 -17.51 -22.75 -15.54
N ASP A 524 -16.61 -23.71 -15.51
CA ASP A 524 -15.49 -23.77 -16.45
C ASP A 524 -15.96 -24.24 -17.82
N LYS A 525 -15.84 -23.38 -18.83
CA LYS A 525 -16.24 -23.68 -20.20
C LYS A 525 -15.33 -24.72 -20.86
N THR A 526 -14.10 -24.93 -20.36
CA THR A 526 -13.20 -25.94 -20.94
C THR A 526 -13.65 -27.37 -20.64
N ILE A 527 -14.61 -27.55 -19.72
CA ILE A 527 -15.19 -28.85 -19.39
C ILE A 527 -16.35 -29.11 -20.35
N GLN A 528 -16.16 -30.06 -21.27
CA GLN A 528 -17.09 -30.32 -22.38
C GLN A 528 -18.53 -30.59 -21.90
N VAL A 529 -18.71 -31.32 -20.79
CA VAL A 529 -20.04 -31.58 -20.20
C VAL A 529 -20.75 -30.28 -19.81
N PHE A 530 -20.05 -29.35 -19.16
CA PHE A 530 -20.64 -28.07 -18.81
C PHE A 530 -20.97 -27.27 -20.07
N GLU A 531 -20.04 -27.19 -21.03
CA GLU A 531 -20.24 -26.45 -22.28
C GLU A 531 -21.51 -26.87 -23.03
N VAL A 532 -21.78 -28.18 -23.13
CA VAL A 532 -22.94 -28.68 -23.87
C VAL A 532 -24.24 -28.65 -23.07
N MET A 533 -24.19 -28.75 -21.74
CA MET A 533 -25.38 -28.83 -20.88
C MET A 533 -25.86 -27.49 -20.34
N LEU A 534 -24.96 -26.54 -20.11
CA LEU A 534 -25.28 -25.29 -19.43
C LEU A 534 -25.48 -24.14 -20.42
N PRO A 535 -26.40 -23.21 -20.15
CA PRO A 535 -26.58 -22.03 -20.99
C PRO A 535 -25.38 -21.09 -20.89
N THR A 536 -25.12 -20.30 -21.94
CA THR A 536 -23.98 -19.37 -22.05
C THR A 536 -23.81 -18.46 -20.83
N LYS A 537 -24.92 -18.06 -20.20
CA LYS A 537 -24.94 -17.22 -18.99
C LYS A 537 -24.28 -17.83 -17.74
N SER A 538 -23.98 -19.12 -17.76
CA SER A 538 -23.36 -19.85 -16.65
C SER A 538 -21.83 -19.77 -16.67
N PHE A 539 -21.25 -19.28 -17.77
CA PHE A 539 -19.80 -19.16 -17.95
C PHE A 539 -19.34 -17.71 -17.77
N ILE A 540 -18.04 -17.53 -17.52
CA ILE A 540 -17.42 -16.22 -17.45
C ILE A 540 -17.51 -15.53 -18.82
N PRO A 541 -18.06 -14.30 -18.92
CA PRO A 541 -18.14 -13.58 -20.19
C PRO A 541 -16.76 -13.26 -20.78
N ASN A 542 -16.64 -13.30 -22.10
CA ASN A 542 -15.39 -13.00 -22.82
C ASN A 542 -14.88 -11.56 -22.57
N ASP A 543 -15.74 -10.63 -22.14
CA ASP A 543 -15.34 -9.25 -21.81
C ASP A 543 -14.37 -9.20 -20.62
N PHE A 544 -14.49 -10.12 -19.66
CA PHE A 544 -13.53 -10.24 -18.55
C PHE A 544 -12.14 -10.58 -19.08
N PHE A 545 -12.03 -11.64 -19.90
CA PHE A 545 -10.74 -12.04 -20.48
C PHE A 545 -10.14 -10.96 -21.37
N ARG A 546 -10.96 -10.26 -22.17
CA ARG A 546 -10.51 -9.11 -22.98
C ARG A 546 -9.96 -7.97 -22.12
N LYS A 547 -10.61 -7.65 -21.00
CA LYS A 547 -10.15 -6.59 -20.09
C LYS A 547 -8.82 -6.94 -19.43
N VAL A 548 -8.67 -8.18 -18.98
CA VAL A 548 -7.43 -8.67 -18.36
C VAL A 548 -6.29 -8.75 -19.39
N GLU A 549 -6.60 -9.15 -20.63
CA GLU A 549 -5.66 -9.19 -21.75
C GLU A 549 -5.11 -7.80 -22.10
N GLN A 550 -5.95 -6.76 -22.06
CA GLN A 550 -5.53 -5.37 -22.28
C GLN A 550 -4.48 -4.89 -21.26
N ILE A 551 -4.59 -5.35 -20.01
CA ILE A 551 -3.68 -4.98 -18.91
C ILE A 551 -2.37 -5.78 -19.01
N THR A 552 -2.47 -7.09 -19.19
CA THR A 552 -1.31 -8.01 -19.18
C THR A 552 -0.52 -8.04 -20.49
N LYS A 553 -1.15 -7.76 -21.63
CA LYS A 553 -0.54 -7.80 -22.98
C LYS A 553 0.28 -9.10 -23.23
N PRO A 554 -0.35 -10.28 -23.15
CA PRO A 554 0.34 -11.56 -23.22
C PRO A 554 0.90 -11.84 -24.64
N LYS A 555 2.05 -12.53 -24.70
CA LYS A 555 2.67 -12.95 -25.98
C LYS A 555 1.90 -14.08 -26.70
N ASN A 556 1.18 -14.91 -25.95
CA ASN A 556 0.40 -16.04 -26.47
C ASN A 556 -0.96 -16.08 -25.78
N VAL A 557 -2.03 -15.88 -26.55
CA VAL A 557 -3.41 -15.81 -26.06
C VAL A 557 -3.90 -17.16 -25.52
N THR A 558 -3.51 -18.28 -26.13
CA THR A 558 -3.97 -19.61 -25.71
C THR A 558 -3.40 -19.99 -24.35
N THR A 559 -2.08 -19.82 -24.16
CA THR A 559 -1.43 -20.09 -22.87
C THR A 559 -1.93 -19.14 -21.78
N PHE A 560 -2.29 -17.91 -22.16
CA PHE A 560 -2.88 -16.92 -21.27
C PHE A 560 -4.24 -17.36 -20.72
N VAL A 561 -5.17 -17.78 -21.58
CA VAL A 561 -6.50 -18.23 -21.12
C VAL A 561 -6.37 -19.46 -20.23
N THR A 562 -5.57 -20.46 -20.60
CA THR A 562 -5.36 -21.66 -19.78
C THR A 562 -4.80 -21.30 -18.39
N SER A 563 -3.81 -20.41 -18.34
CA SER A 563 -3.23 -19.93 -17.07
C SER A 563 -4.27 -19.23 -16.18
N TRP A 564 -5.18 -18.45 -16.78
CA TRP A 564 -6.27 -17.82 -16.05
C TRP A 564 -7.32 -18.80 -15.57
N ILE A 565 -7.72 -19.77 -16.39
CA ILE A 565 -8.65 -20.82 -15.98
C ILE A 565 -8.09 -21.59 -14.78
N THR A 566 -6.80 -21.97 -14.80
CA THR A 566 -6.15 -22.62 -13.65
C THR A 566 -6.21 -21.77 -12.38
N PHE A 567 -5.91 -20.47 -12.46
CA PHE A 567 -6.03 -19.56 -11.32
C PHE A 567 -7.48 -19.45 -10.82
N LEU A 568 -8.44 -19.32 -11.74
CA LEU A 568 -9.86 -19.19 -11.42
C LEU A 568 -10.40 -20.45 -10.75
N ARG A 569 -9.92 -21.65 -11.12
CA ARG A 569 -10.23 -22.92 -10.43
C ARG A 569 -9.80 -22.89 -8.96
N ASN A 570 -8.64 -22.31 -8.65
CA ASN A 570 -8.16 -22.17 -7.27
C ASN A 570 -9.00 -21.20 -6.41
N ILE A 571 -9.82 -20.34 -7.03
CA ILE A 571 -10.71 -19.39 -6.35
C ILE A 571 -12.19 -19.71 -6.59
N GLY A 572 -12.50 -20.99 -6.84
CA GLY A 572 -13.87 -21.51 -6.82
C GLY A 572 -14.54 -21.71 -8.18
N LEU A 573 -13.87 -21.51 -9.32
CA LEU A 573 -14.46 -21.83 -10.64
C LEU A 573 -14.85 -23.32 -10.69
N LYS A 574 -16.13 -23.59 -10.93
CA LYS A 574 -16.67 -24.96 -10.94
C LYS A 574 -16.16 -25.71 -12.16
N HIS A 575 -15.24 -26.64 -11.94
CA HIS A 575 -14.62 -27.47 -12.99
C HIS A 575 -14.79 -28.97 -12.76
N VAL A 576 -15.16 -29.39 -11.53
CA VAL A 576 -15.46 -30.80 -11.21
C VAL A 576 -16.94 -31.08 -11.46
N VAL A 577 -17.23 -32.10 -12.24
CA VAL A 577 -18.60 -32.58 -12.49
C VAL A 577 -18.91 -33.72 -11.51
N SER A 578 -19.76 -33.46 -10.53
CA SER A 578 -20.17 -34.48 -9.55
C SER A 578 -21.05 -35.59 -10.17
N GLN A 579 -21.08 -36.77 -9.55
CA GLN A 579 -21.98 -37.86 -9.96
C GLN A 579 -23.45 -37.41 -10.03
N GLN A 580 -23.90 -36.63 -9.04
CA GLN A 580 -25.27 -36.10 -9.00
C GLN A 580 -25.56 -35.17 -10.17
N GLN A 581 -24.60 -34.34 -10.59
CA GLN A 581 -24.75 -33.50 -11.76
C GLN A 581 -24.82 -34.32 -13.05
N VAL A 582 -24.02 -35.39 -13.19
CA VAL A 582 -24.13 -36.29 -14.36
C VAL A 582 -25.52 -36.94 -14.42
N LEU A 583 -26.03 -37.44 -13.30
CA LEU A 583 -27.38 -38.02 -13.22
C LEU A 583 -28.46 -36.98 -13.54
N GLN A 584 -28.30 -35.75 -13.04
CA GLN A 584 -29.20 -34.65 -13.36
C GLN A 584 -29.16 -34.32 -14.85
N PHE A 585 -27.97 -34.20 -15.44
CA PHE A 585 -27.81 -33.90 -16.86
C PHE A 585 -28.39 -35.00 -17.74
N ALA A 586 -28.17 -36.28 -17.41
CA ALA A 586 -28.79 -37.40 -18.12
C ALA A 586 -30.33 -37.36 -18.04
N LYS A 587 -30.91 -37.05 -16.87
CA LYS A 587 -32.37 -36.86 -16.71
C LYS A 587 -32.87 -35.66 -17.51
N GLU A 588 -32.12 -34.56 -17.53
CA GLU A 588 -32.44 -33.38 -18.33
C GLU A 588 -32.43 -33.70 -19.83
N VAL A 589 -31.47 -34.48 -20.33
CA VAL A 589 -31.46 -34.94 -21.73
C VAL A 589 -32.72 -35.76 -22.03
N SER A 590 -33.06 -36.70 -21.15
CA SER A 590 -34.25 -37.56 -21.30
C SER A 590 -35.56 -36.76 -21.47
N ILE A 591 -35.70 -35.66 -20.72
CA ILE A 591 -36.90 -34.81 -20.73
C ILE A 591 -36.82 -33.75 -21.83
N LYS A 592 -35.75 -32.94 -21.84
CA LYS A 592 -35.63 -31.75 -22.70
C LYS A 592 -35.48 -32.10 -24.18
N ALA A 593 -34.88 -33.24 -24.52
CA ALA A 593 -34.77 -33.66 -25.91
C ALA A 593 -36.15 -33.73 -26.59
N GLN A 594 -37.17 -34.19 -25.86
CA GLN A 594 -38.56 -34.25 -26.32
C GLN A 594 -39.28 -32.91 -26.14
N THR A 595 -39.24 -32.30 -24.95
CA THR A 595 -40.04 -31.09 -24.68
C THR A 595 -39.59 -29.85 -25.44
N GLU A 596 -38.30 -29.77 -25.79
CA GLU A 596 -37.72 -28.65 -26.55
C GLU A 596 -37.42 -29.01 -28.02
N ASN A 597 -37.85 -30.18 -28.49
CA ASN A 597 -37.65 -30.67 -29.87
C ASN A 597 -36.19 -30.55 -30.35
N TRP A 598 -35.24 -31.08 -29.57
CA TRP A 598 -33.82 -31.04 -29.96
C TRP A 598 -33.56 -31.86 -31.22
N THR A 599 -32.67 -31.38 -32.09
CA THR A 599 -32.23 -32.14 -33.27
C THR A 599 -31.44 -33.38 -32.85
N LYS A 600 -31.44 -34.42 -33.68
CA LYS A 600 -30.69 -35.66 -33.43
C LYS A 600 -29.20 -35.38 -33.18
N ASP A 601 -28.61 -34.51 -33.99
CA ASP A 601 -27.19 -34.14 -33.87
C ASP A 601 -26.90 -33.45 -32.54
N LYS A 602 -27.78 -32.56 -32.07
CA LYS A 602 -27.63 -31.89 -30.78
C LYS A 602 -27.67 -32.90 -29.63
N VAL A 603 -28.63 -33.83 -29.65
CA VAL A 603 -28.73 -34.87 -28.63
C VAL A 603 -27.49 -35.76 -28.66
N GLN A 604 -27.05 -36.19 -29.84
CA GLN A 604 -25.85 -37.02 -30.00
C GLN A 604 -24.60 -36.35 -29.42
N VAL A 605 -24.35 -35.07 -29.73
CA VAL A 605 -23.19 -34.33 -29.19
C VAL A 605 -23.22 -34.27 -27.67
N ILE A 606 -24.39 -34.05 -27.07
CA ILE A 606 -24.56 -33.99 -25.61
C ILE A 606 -24.31 -35.38 -24.98
N VAL A 607 -24.93 -36.42 -25.55
CA VAL A 607 -24.79 -37.80 -25.06
C VAL A 607 -23.34 -38.25 -25.16
N ASP A 608 -22.68 -37.97 -26.28
CA ASP A 608 -21.28 -38.32 -26.50
C ASP A 608 -20.35 -37.62 -25.50
N ALA A 609 -20.60 -36.34 -25.20
CA ALA A 609 -19.85 -35.61 -24.18
C ALA A 609 -20.04 -36.20 -22.78
N LEU A 610 -21.27 -36.60 -22.44
CA LEU A 610 -21.56 -37.27 -21.16
C LEU A 610 -20.88 -38.63 -21.08
N LEU A 611 -20.97 -39.46 -22.13
CA LEU A 611 -20.35 -40.79 -22.17
C LEU A 611 -18.82 -40.71 -22.11
N ASN A 612 -18.23 -39.78 -22.86
CA ASN A 612 -16.79 -39.52 -22.80
C ASN A 612 -16.36 -39.14 -21.38
N HIS A 613 -17.11 -38.24 -20.73
CA HIS A 613 -16.82 -37.87 -19.36
C HIS A 613 -16.95 -39.05 -18.38
N ILE A 614 -18.03 -39.83 -18.49
CA ILE A 614 -18.30 -40.98 -17.63
C ILE A 614 -17.16 -42.02 -17.75
N PHE A 615 -16.77 -42.40 -18.96
CA PHE A 615 -15.83 -43.50 -19.16
C PHE A 615 -14.36 -43.10 -19.18
N ASN A 616 -14.03 -41.89 -19.66
CA ASN A 616 -12.64 -41.48 -19.88
C ASN A 616 -12.10 -40.48 -18.84
N ASP A 617 -12.96 -39.73 -18.16
CA ASP A 617 -12.52 -38.71 -17.19
C ASP A 617 -12.70 -39.16 -15.72
N ARG A 618 -13.76 -39.92 -15.40
CA ARG A 618 -14.12 -40.25 -14.01
C ARG A 618 -13.30 -41.41 -13.44
N THR A 619 -12.95 -41.29 -12.17
CA THR A 619 -12.24 -42.31 -11.37
C THR A 619 -13.09 -42.88 -10.22
N ASP A 620 -14.36 -42.48 -10.10
CA ASP A 620 -15.24 -42.79 -8.96
C ASP A 620 -16.53 -43.55 -9.35
N LEU A 621 -16.56 -44.26 -10.47
CA LEU A 621 -17.75 -44.95 -11.01
C LEU A 621 -18.35 -45.97 -10.04
N PHE A 622 -17.52 -46.66 -9.25
CA PHE A 622 -17.97 -47.68 -8.29
C PHE A 622 -18.46 -47.09 -6.96
N ALA A 623 -18.34 -45.78 -6.76
CA ALA A 623 -18.81 -45.13 -5.54
C ALA A 623 -20.34 -45.05 -5.49
N GLY A 624 -20.93 -45.64 -4.45
CA GLY A 624 -22.37 -45.55 -4.17
C GLY A 624 -23.26 -46.25 -5.20
N ALA A 625 -24.43 -45.65 -5.47
CA ALA A 625 -25.44 -46.20 -6.39
C ALA A 625 -25.39 -45.60 -7.81
N PHE A 626 -24.33 -44.83 -8.13
CA PHE A 626 -24.26 -44.03 -9.35
C PHE A 626 -24.56 -44.81 -10.64
N LEU A 627 -23.86 -45.91 -10.89
CA LEU A 627 -24.08 -46.73 -12.10
C LEU A 627 -25.48 -47.35 -12.14
N LYS A 628 -26.03 -47.77 -11.00
CA LYS A 628 -27.39 -48.33 -10.92
C LYS A 628 -28.46 -47.28 -11.24
N GLU A 629 -28.27 -46.05 -10.78
CA GLU A 629 -29.18 -44.94 -11.12
C GLU A 629 -29.05 -44.52 -12.57
N LEU A 630 -27.81 -44.35 -13.06
CA LEU A 630 -27.51 -44.00 -14.45
C LEU A 630 -28.12 -45.03 -15.41
N SER A 631 -28.06 -46.30 -15.05
CA SER A 631 -28.56 -47.43 -15.84
C SER A 631 -30.04 -47.33 -16.18
N MET A 632 -30.83 -46.67 -15.33
CA MET A 632 -32.29 -46.57 -15.49
C MET A 632 -32.74 -45.37 -16.33
N ILE A 633 -31.86 -44.40 -16.60
CA ILE A 633 -32.21 -43.15 -17.29
C ILE A 633 -32.23 -43.36 -18.81
N GLN A 634 -33.30 -42.92 -19.48
CA GLN A 634 -33.44 -42.99 -20.94
C GLN A 634 -32.83 -41.76 -21.62
N PHE A 635 -31.51 -41.72 -21.75
CA PHE A 635 -30.79 -40.57 -22.33
C PHE A 635 -29.93 -40.92 -23.55
N LEU A 636 -29.78 -42.21 -23.89
CA LEU A 636 -28.87 -42.66 -24.95
C LEU A 636 -29.56 -42.69 -26.31
N CYS A 637 -28.82 -42.40 -27.38
CA CYS A 637 -29.27 -42.63 -28.75
C CYS A 637 -29.10 -44.10 -29.11
N SER A 638 -30.18 -44.81 -29.49
CA SER A 638 -30.06 -46.19 -29.99
C SER A 638 -29.24 -46.24 -31.28
N GLU A 639 -28.44 -47.29 -31.43
CA GLU A 639 -27.77 -47.61 -32.70
C GLU A 639 -28.80 -47.75 -33.81
N ARG A 640 -28.51 -47.22 -35.01
CA ARG A 640 -29.45 -47.24 -36.15
C ARG A 640 -29.24 -48.49 -36.98
N ALA A 641 -30.32 -49.23 -37.26
CA ALA A 641 -30.28 -50.33 -38.21
C ALA A 641 -29.94 -49.83 -39.63
N PRO A 642 -29.10 -50.56 -40.39
CA PRO A 642 -28.85 -50.29 -41.80
C PRO A 642 -30.14 -50.27 -42.63
N ALA A 643 -30.16 -49.47 -43.70
CA ALA A 643 -31.33 -49.35 -44.58
C ALA A 643 -31.81 -50.69 -45.16
N GLU A 644 -30.87 -51.62 -45.44
CA GLU A 644 -31.17 -52.99 -45.87
C GLU A 644 -31.98 -53.79 -44.84
N LEU A 645 -31.81 -53.54 -43.54
CA LEU A 645 -32.59 -54.21 -42.51
C LEU A 645 -33.93 -53.52 -42.26
N ILE A 646 -33.96 -52.19 -42.35
CA ILE A 646 -35.17 -51.40 -42.19
C ILE A 646 -36.19 -51.71 -43.30
N CYS A 647 -35.73 -52.04 -44.52
CA CYS A 647 -36.64 -52.43 -45.61
C CYS A 647 -37.37 -53.75 -45.33
N LEU A 648 -36.78 -54.65 -44.52
CA LEU A 648 -37.42 -55.89 -44.09
C LEU A 648 -38.45 -55.64 -42.99
N HIS A 649 -38.09 -54.86 -41.99
CA HIS A 649 -38.93 -54.55 -40.84
C HIS A 649 -38.42 -53.31 -40.11
N SER A 650 -39.34 -52.48 -39.60
CA SER A 650 -39.00 -51.31 -38.79
C SER A 650 -38.19 -51.68 -37.55
N GLN A 651 -37.31 -50.78 -37.13
CA GLN A 651 -36.52 -50.99 -35.91
C GLN A 651 -37.41 -50.98 -34.66
N TYR A 652 -36.98 -51.69 -33.61
CA TYR A 652 -37.67 -51.74 -32.33
C TYR A 652 -37.96 -50.33 -31.79
N GLN A 653 -39.23 -50.08 -31.47
CA GLN A 653 -39.74 -48.79 -30.95
C GLN A 653 -39.62 -47.60 -31.92
N ASP A 654 -39.35 -47.83 -33.20
CA ASP A 654 -39.38 -46.77 -34.21
C ASP A 654 -40.82 -46.24 -34.38
N MET A 655 -40.99 -44.94 -34.20
CA MET A 655 -42.23 -44.22 -34.50
C MET A 655 -41.96 -43.20 -35.60
N SER A 656 -42.38 -43.52 -36.82
CA SER A 656 -42.29 -42.62 -37.99
C SER A 656 -40.86 -42.16 -38.34
N GLY A 657 -39.85 -43.03 -38.17
CA GLY A 657 -38.44 -42.77 -38.47
C GLY A 657 -37.66 -42.12 -37.32
N MET A 658 -38.30 -41.93 -36.16
CA MET A 658 -37.70 -41.44 -34.93
C MET A 658 -37.60 -42.55 -33.89
N LEU A 659 -36.38 -42.79 -33.43
CA LEU A 659 -36.10 -43.72 -32.33
C LEU A 659 -36.15 -42.94 -31.01
N PRO A 660 -36.81 -43.48 -29.97
CA PRO A 660 -36.76 -42.88 -28.65
C PRO A 660 -35.35 -43.03 -28.04
N LEU A 661 -35.08 -42.22 -27.02
CA LEU A 661 -33.89 -42.42 -26.20
C LEU A 661 -34.03 -43.70 -25.39
N ILE A 662 -32.91 -44.43 -25.27
CA ILE A 662 -32.82 -45.70 -24.56
C ILE A 662 -32.02 -45.53 -23.27
N ARG A 663 -32.12 -46.53 -22.40
CA ARG A 663 -31.36 -46.64 -21.15
C ARG A 663 -30.34 -47.76 -21.25
N PHE A 664 -29.38 -47.84 -20.34
CA PHE A 664 -28.47 -48.99 -20.31
C PHE A 664 -29.19 -50.28 -19.91
N SER A 665 -30.01 -50.23 -18.85
CA SER A 665 -30.66 -51.44 -18.31
C SER A 665 -31.51 -52.15 -19.37
N GLY A 666 -31.12 -53.39 -19.68
CA GLY A 666 -31.81 -54.27 -20.63
C GLY A 666 -31.54 -53.96 -22.10
N SER A 667 -30.66 -53.00 -22.42
CA SER A 667 -30.20 -52.75 -23.78
C SER A 667 -29.06 -53.69 -24.15
N GLN A 668 -28.96 -53.98 -25.43
CA GLN A 668 -27.96 -54.89 -25.97
C GLN A 668 -26.64 -54.17 -26.22
N LEU A 669 -25.53 -54.74 -25.72
CA LEU A 669 -24.19 -54.29 -26.09
C LEU A 669 -23.98 -54.54 -27.59
N ASN A 670 -23.32 -53.61 -28.28
CA ASN A 670 -23.05 -53.69 -29.72
C ASN A 670 -21.60 -54.10 -30.09
N PRO A 671 -21.07 -55.25 -29.65
CA PRO A 671 -19.86 -55.81 -30.23
C PRO A 671 -20.22 -56.79 -31.36
N LYS A 672 -19.26 -57.11 -32.23
CA LYS A 672 -19.41 -58.27 -33.12
C LYS A 672 -19.47 -59.54 -32.27
N PHE A 673 -20.60 -60.26 -32.27
CA PHE A 673 -20.74 -61.51 -31.53
C PHE A 673 -20.33 -62.68 -32.42
N LYS A 674 -19.21 -63.35 -32.10
CA LYS A 674 -18.76 -64.56 -32.84
C LYS A 674 -18.78 -64.40 -34.37
N GLN A 675 -18.35 -63.23 -34.88
CA GLN A 675 -18.37 -62.86 -36.32
C GLN A 675 -19.76 -62.60 -36.93
N THR A 676 -20.83 -62.71 -36.12
CA THR A 676 -22.19 -62.30 -36.45
C THR A 676 -22.46 -60.88 -35.95
N ASP A 677 -23.12 -60.07 -36.78
CA ASP A 677 -23.57 -58.75 -36.38
C ASP A 677 -24.79 -58.88 -35.44
N VAL A 678 -24.65 -58.39 -34.21
CA VAL A 678 -25.71 -58.43 -33.19
C VAL A 678 -26.96 -57.69 -33.68
N ILE A 679 -26.79 -56.70 -34.56
CA ILE A 679 -27.92 -55.99 -35.15
C ILE A 679 -28.82 -56.92 -35.93
N HIS A 680 -28.28 -57.90 -36.68
CA HIS A 680 -29.07 -58.90 -37.42
C HIS A 680 -29.90 -59.79 -36.50
N LEU A 681 -29.49 -59.97 -35.25
CA LEU A 681 -30.20 -60.85 -34.33
C LEU A 681 -31.35 -60.15 -33.60
N LEU A 682 -31.35 -58.81 -33.53
CA LEU A 682 -32.12 -58.11 -32.49
C LEU A 682 -32.83 -56.82 -32.92
N TRP A 683 -32.52 -56.23 -34.08
CA TRP A 683 -32.96 -54.86 -34.42
C TRP A 683 -34.48 -54.63 -34.33
N THR A 684 -35.31 -55.65 -34.54
CA THR A 684 -36.79 -55.52 -34.46
C THR A 684 -37.37 -55.77 -33.06
N SER A 685 -36.54 -56.15 -32.08
CA SER A 685 -37.01 -56.71 -30.79
C SER A 685 -36.37 -56.12 -29.53
N CYS A 686 -35.19 -55.50 -29.68
CA CYS A 686 -34.39 -55.01 -28.55
C CYS A 686 -33.64 -53.72 -28.94
N PRO A 687 -33.53 -52.73 -28.04
CA PRO A 687 -32.67 -51.58 -28.25
C PRO A 687 -31.18 -51.99 -28.21
N ILE A 688 -30.37 -51.36 -29.05
CA ILE A 688 -28.94 -51.64 -29.19
C ILE A 688 -28.17 -50.38 -28.80
N LEU A 689 -27.17 -50.55 -27.94
CA LEU A 689 -26.34 -49.46 -27.45
C LEU A 689 -25.45 -48.90 -28.57
N PRO A 690 -25.25 -47.57 -28.63
CA PRO A 690 -24.34 -46.97 -29.57
C PRO A 690 -22.88 -47.30 -29.20
N GLU A 691 -21.97 -47.25 -30.18
CA GLU A 691 -20.55 -47.58 -30.00
C GLU A 691 -19.90 -46.83 -28.82
N LYS A 692 -20.21 -45.55 -28.64
CA LYS A 692 -19.68 -44.73 -27.53
C LYS A 692 -20.21 -45.11 -26.16
N ALA A 693 -21.32 -45.83 -26.09
CA ALA A 693 -21.85 -46.40 -24.84
C ALA A 693 -21.24 -47.79 -24.53
N THR A 694 -20.40 -48.30 -25.44
CA THR A 694 -19.70 -49.59 -25.33
C THR A 694 -18.19 -49.37 -25.48
N PRO A 695 -17.54 -48.67 -24.54
CA PRO A 695 -16.13 -48.35 -24.65
C PRO A 695 -15.26 -49.62 -24.56
N SER A 696 -14.12 -49.62 -25.24
CA SER A 696 -13.14 -50.71 -25.17
C SER A 696 -12.28 -50.70 -23.90
N SER A 697 -12.24 -49.56 -23.21
CA SER A 697 -11.54 -49.37 -21.94
C SER A 697 -12.18 -48.21 -21.18
N ILE A 698 -11.95 -48.16 -19.86
CA ILE A 698 -12.35 -47.03 -19.02
C ILE A 698 -11.12 -46.46 -18.31
N LYS A 699 -11.23 -45.24 -17.80
CA LYS A 699 -10.24 -44.67 -16.88
C LYS A 699 -10.12 -45.56 -15.64
N ASP A 700 -8.91 -45.71 -15.11
CA ASP A 700 -8.70 -46.50 -13.89
C ASP A 700 -9.47 -45.90 -12.72
N GLN A 701 -10.17 -46.76 -11.98
CA GLN A 701 -11.01 -46.34 -10.85
C GLN A 701 -10.21 -46.35 -9.54
N ASP A 702 -10.37 -45.28 -8.74
CA ASP A 702 -9.64 -45.07 -7.50
C ASP A 702 -9.95 -46.18 -6.48
N GLY A 703 -8.90 -46.79 -5.92
CA GLY A 703 -9.03 -47.86 -4.91
C GLY A 703 -9.39 -49.24 -5.46
N SER A 704 -9.43 -49.43 -6.78
CA SER A 704 -9.67 -50.74 -7.40
C SER A 704 -8.39 -51.59 -7.49
N THR A 705 -8.51 -52.89 -7.20
CA THR A 705 -7.44 -53.89 -7.41
C THR A 705 -7.59 -54.66 -8.72
N LEU A 706 -8.66 -54.41 -9.47
CA LEU A 706 -9.00 -55.10 -10.71
C LEU A 706 -8.23 -54.53 -11.90
N THR A 707 -7.93 -55.36 -12.89
CA THR A 707 -7.38 -54.92 -14.17
C THR A 707 -8.40 -54.06 -14.95
N GLY A 708 -7.94 -53.22 -15.89
CA GLY A 708 -8.83 -52.33 -16.65
C GLY A 708 -9.99 -53.05 -17.37
N GLN A 709 -9.77 -54.28 -17.85
CA GLN A 709 -10.81 -55.08 -18.48
C GLN A 709 -11.84 -55.60 -17.45
N GLU A 710 -11.40 -56.09 -16.30
CA GLU A 710 -12.29 -56.55 -15.24
C GLU A 710 -13.14 -55.39 -14.68
N GLN A 711 -12.57 -54.18 -14.61
CA GLN A 711 -13.32 -52.99 -14.22
C GLN A 711 -14.40 -52.65 -15.25
N LEU A 712 -14.09 -52.71 -16.56
CA LEU A 712 -15.09 -52.52 -17.61
C LEU A 712 -16.22 -53.55 -17.53
N ASP A 713 -15.89 -54.83 -17.38
CA ASP A 713 -16.89 -55.90 -17.25
C ASP A 713 -17.80 -55.69 -16.03
N GLN A 714 -17.23 -55.21 -14.92
CA GLN A 714 -17.99 -54.83 -13.73
C GLN A 714 -18.90 -53.63 -13.97
N VAL A 715 -18.42 -52.58 -14.66
CA VAL A 715 -19.23 -51.41 -15.04
C VAL A 715 -20.43 -51.85 -15.90
N LEU A 716 -20.20 -52.66 -16.93
CA LEU A 716 -21.25 -53.18 -17.81
C LEU A 716 -22.27 -54.01 -17.02
N THR A 717 -21.80 -54.85 -16.10
CA THR A 717 -22.66 -55.63 -15.20
C THR A 717 -23.51 -54.73 -14.30
N MET A 718 -22.93 -53.69 -13.70
CA MET A 718 -23.66 -52.75 -12.83
C MET A 718 -24.63 -51.86 -13.63
N LEU A 719 -24.33 -51.58 -14.89
CA LEU A 719 -25.23 -50.93 -15.83
C LEU A 719 -26.35 -51.85 -16.33
N ASN A 720 -26.34 -53.14 -15.98
CA ASN A 720 -27.35 -54.13 -16.32
C ASN A 720 -27.62 -54.22 -17.84
N VAL A 721 -26.55 -54.16 -18.64
CA VAL A 721 -26.62 -54.33 -20.11
C VAL A 721 -26.56 -55.80 -20.47
N ASN A 722 -27.14 -56.19 -21.60
CA ASN A 722 -27.06 -57.57 -22.10
C ASN A 722 -25.71 -57.78 -22.82
N LEU A 723 -24.83 -58.59 -22.23
CA LEU A 723 -23.54 -58.96 -22.82
C LEU A 723 -23.71 -59.95 -23.98
N GLU A 724 -24.64 -60.90 -23.84
CA GLU A 724 -25.02 -61.85 -24.90
C GLU A 724 -26.45 -61.57 -25.39
N PRO A 725 -26.76 -61.82 -26.67
CA PRO A 725 -28.11 -61.67 -27.21
C PRO A 725 -29.16 -62.48 -26.41
N PRO A 726 -30.20 -61.84 -25.85
CA PRO A 726 -31.26 -62.55 -25.14
C PRO A 726 -32.06 -63.44 -26.09
N LEU A 727 -32.20 -64.73 -25.76
CA LEU A 727 -32.82 -65.74 -26.62
C LEU A 727 -34.26 -65.40 -27.01
N ASP A 728 -35.06 -64.92 -26.06
CA ASP A 728 -36.45 -64.53 -26.29
C ASP A 728 -36.55 -63.40 -27.33
N LYS A 729 -35.60 -62.45 -27.29
CA LYS A 729 -35.52 -61.34 -28.24
C LYS A 729 -35.07 -61.80 -29.62
N VAL A 730 -34.06 -62.67 -29.70
CA VAL A 730 -33.63 -63.27 -30.98
C VAL A 730 -34.78 -64.02 -31.65
N ILE A 731 -35.57 -64.77 -30.88
CA ILE A 731 -36.73 -65.50 -31.41
C ILE A 731 -37.84 -64.54 -31.86
N CYS A 732 -38.11 -63.47 -31.11
CA CYS A 732 -39.02 -62.41 -31.54
C CYS A 732 -38.58 -61.78 -32.87
N ASN A 733 -37.28 -61.46 -32.99
CA ASN A 733 -36.71 -60.93 -34.22
C ASN A 733 -36.91 -61.91 -35.38
N CYS A 734 -36.54 -63.18 -35.17
CA CYS A 734 -36.75 -64.23 -36.15
C CYS A 734 -38.20 -64.31 -36.64
N LYS A 735 -39.18 -64.30 -35.72
CA LYS A 735 -40.61 -64.33 -36.09
C LYS A 735 -41.02 -63.14 -36.95
N ASN A 736 -40.55 -61.95 -36.61
CA ASN A 736 -40.84 -60.75 -37.40
C ASN A 736 -40.31 -60.89 -38.84
N ILE A 737 -39.10 -61.43 -38.98
CA ILE A 737 -38.45 -61.65 -40.28
C ILE A 737 -39.09 -62.79 -41.09
N CYS A 738 -39.55 -63.85 -40.42
CA CYS A 738 -40.29 -64.93 -41.07
C CYS A 738 -41.67 -64.51 -41.58
N ASN A 739 -42.29 -63.49 -40.99
CA ASN A 739 -43.65 -63.03 -41.33
C ASN A 739 -43.69 -61.97 -42.45
N ILE A 740 -42.57 -61.70 -43.12
CA ILE A 740 -42.50 -60.73 -44.22
C ILE A 740 -43.29 -61.26 -45.43
N SER A 741 -44.26 -60.48 -45.89
CA SER A 741 -45.09 -60.79 -47.07
C SER A 741 -44.49 -60.17 -48.34
N ASN A 742 -44.49 -60.92 -49.45
CA ASN A 742 -44.11 -60.45 -50.80
C ASN A 742 -42.75 -59.71 -50.88
N PRO A 743 -41.64 -60.35 -50.45
CA PRO A 743 -40.31 -59.74 -50.57
C PRO A 743 -39.89 -59.61 -52.05
N ASP A 744 -39.14 -58.56 -52.36
CA ASP A 744 -38.40 -58.46 -53.63
C ASP A 744 -37.04 -59.19 -53.57
N ASP A 745 -36.28 -59.17 -54.66
CA ASP A 745 -35.00 -59.88 -54.79
C ASP A 745 -33.95 -59.45 -53.73
N ASP A 746 -33.87 -58.16 -53.43
CA ASP A 746 -32.89 -57.63 -52.46
C ASP A 746 -33.33 -57.88 -51.01
N MET A 747 -34.64 -57.81 -50.75
CA MET A 747 -35.23 -58.23 -49.48
C MET A 747 -35.00 -59.73 -49.23
N VAL A 748 -35.13 -60.60 -50.25
CA VAL A 748 -34.85 -62.04 -50.10
C VAL A 748 -33.38 -62.26 -49.73
N LYS A 749 -32.43 -61.64 -50.44
CA LYS A 749 -30.99 -61.75 -50.11
C LYS A 749 -30.70 -61.33 -48.67
N THR A 750 -31.25 -60.19 -48.26
CA THR A 750 -31.03 -59.65 -46.90
C THR A 750 -31.67 -60.53 -45.83
N ARG A 751 -32.91 -60.98 -46.06
CA ARG A 751 -33.62 -61.92 -45.18
C ARG A 751 -32.83 -63.21 -45.00
N ASN A 752 -32.27 -63.74 -46.09
CA ASN A 752 -31.49 -64.97 -46.06
C ASN A 752 -30.23 -64.83 -45.21
N LYS A 753 -29.53 -63.68 -45.32
CA LYS A 753 -28.36 -63.35 -44.50
C LYS A 753 -28.73 -63.30 -43.01
N VAL A 754 -29.82 -62.63 -42.67
CA VAL A 754 -30.33 -62.51 -41.29
C VAL A 754 -30.75 -63.87 -40.71
N LEU A 755 -31.50 -64.67 -41.48
CA LEU A 755 -31.95 -65.99 -41.03
C LEU A 755 -30.76 -66.93 -40.86
N ARG A 756 -29.75 -66.86 -41.73
CA ARG A 756 -28.50 -67.62 -41.56
C ARG A 756 -27.79 -67.26 -40.25
N SER A 757 -27.64 -65.97 -39.95
CA SER A 757 -27.12 -65.50 -38.66
C SER A 757 -27.96 -66.01 -37.47
N THR A 758 -29.28 -66.07 -37.62
CA THR A 758 -30.19 -66.61 -36.60
C THR A 758 -29.97 -68.12 -36.42
N TYR A 759 -29.78 -68.88 -37.50
CA TYR A 759 -29.51 -70.32 -37.42
C TYR A 759 -28.17 -70.61 -36.76
N GLU A 760 -27.14 -69.82 -37.07
CA GLU A 760 -25.82 -69.91 -36.43
C GLU A 760 -25.93 -69.71 -34.92
N PHE A 761 -26.68 -68.68 -34.48
CA PHE A 761 -26.93 -68.42 -33.07
C PHE A 761 -27.68 -69.57 -32.39
N LEU A 762 -28.82 -69.99 -32.94
CA LEU A 762 -29.68 -71.02 -32.35
C LEU A 762 -29.05 -72.41 -32.37
N SER A 763 -28.22 -72.73 -33.36
CA SER A 763 -27.49 -74.02 -33.43
C SER A 763 -26.45 -74.14 -32.32
N GLY A 764 -25.90 -73.01 -31.85
CA GLY A 764 -24.93 -72.96 -30.75
C GLY A 764 -25.56 -72.82 -29.36
N ASP A 765 -26.87 -72.60 -29.26
CA ASP A 765 -27.58 -72.38 -27.99
C ASP A 765 -28.05 -73.71 -27.39
N LYS A 766 -27.89 -73.85 -26.06
CA LYS A 766 -28.26 -75.08 -25.32
C LYS A 766 -29.63 -74.99 -24.65
N ARG A 767 -30.24 -73.80 -24.64
CA ARG A 767 -31.56 -73.57 -24.04
C ARG A 767 -32.66 -74.17 -24.91
N ASP A 768 -33.78 -74.59 -24.32
CA ASP A 768 -34.91 -75.15 -25.08
C ASP A 768 -35.82 -74.04 -25.61
N PHE A 769 -35.81 -73.83 -26.93
CA PHE A 769 -36.64 -72.85 -27.64
C PHE A 769 -37.66 -73.48 -28.60
N ARG A 770 -37.78 -74.82 -28.61
CA ARG A 770 -38.62 -75.54 -29.59
C ARG A 770 -40.06 -75.08 -29.60
N TYR A 771 -40.63 -74.91 -28.41
CA TYR A 771 -42.02 -74.46 -28.25
C TYR A 771 -42.24 -73.06 -28.81
N GLN A 772 -41.24 -72.18 -28.69
CA GLN A 772 -41.36 -70.79 -29.13
C GLN A 772 -41.34 -70.65 -30.65
N LEU A 773 -40.62 -71.51 -31.37
CA LEU A 773 -40.55 -71.54 -32.84
C LEU A 773 -41.54 -72.52 -33.50
N ARG A 774 -42.33 -73.24 -32.71
CA ARG A 774 -43.30 -74.21 -33.22
C ARG A 774 -44.27 -73.56 -34.20
N GLY A 775 -44.40 -74.14 -35.39
CA GLY A 775 -45.32 -73.68 -36.43
C GLY A 775 -44.89 -72.41 -37.17
N VAL A 776 -43.71 -71.85 -36.87
CA VAL A 776 -43.14 -70.74 -37.64
C VAL A 776 -42.57 -71.29 -38.95
N SER A 777 -42.91 -70.64 -40.07
CA SER A 777 -42.27 -70.92 -41.36
C SER A 777 -40.83 -70.40 -41.31
N PHE A 778 -39.92 -71.29 -40.94
CA PHE A 778 -38.56 -70.97 -40.52
C PHE A 778 -37.52 -71.46 -41.52
N VAL A 779 -37.74 -72.56 -42.21
CA VAL A 779 -36.74 -73.18 -43.11
C VAL A 779 -36.80 -72.52 -44.49
N MET A 780 -35.67 -71.98 -44.95
CA MET A 780 -35.54 -71.38 -46.28
C MET A 780 -35.44 -72.46 -47.37
N VAL A 781 -36.28 -72.38 -48.40
CA VAL A 781 -36.24 -73.22 -49.62
C VAL A 781 -36.41 -72.34 -50.86
N GLU A 782 -36.15 -72.89 -52.05
CA GLU A 782 -36.23 -72.16 -53.33
C GLU A 782 -35.38 -70.87 -53.29
N ASP A 783 -34.09 -71.01 -53.00
CA ASP A 783 -33.13 -69.90 -52.83
C ASP A 783 -33.57 -68.84 -51.79
N GLY A 784 -34.43 -69.26 -50.85
CA GLY A 784 -34.96 -68.42 -49.77
C GLY A 784 -36.16 -67.56 -50.15
N TRP A 785 -36.70 -67.71 -51.36
CA TRP A 785 -37.97 -67.09 -51.74
C TRP A 785 -39.12 -67.58 -50.86
N LYS A 786 -39.10 -68.85 -50.49
CA LYS A 786 -40.14 -69.51 -49.70
C LYS A 786 -39.61 -69.95 -48.35
N LEU A 787 -40.39 -69.69 -47.30
CA LEU A 787 -40.14 -70.19 -45.95
C LEU A 787 -41.17 -71.26 -45.62
N LEU A 788 -40.71 -72.38 -45.09
CA LEU A 788 -41.52 -73.54 -44.70
C LEU A 788 -41.38 -73.86 -43.23
N LYS A 789 -42.38 -74.53 -42.66
CA LYS A 789 -42.29 -75.05 -41.31
C LYS A 789 -41.31 -76.23 -41.29
N PRO A 790 -40.56 -76.44 -40.19
CA PRO A 790 -39.62 -77.55 -40.09
C PRO A 790 -40.22 -78.92 -40.43
N GLU A 791 -41.50 -79.16 -40.10
CA GLU A 791 -42.19 -80.43 -40.38
C GLU A 791 -42.53 -80.64 -41.87
N GLU A 792 -42.42 -79.61 -42.71
CA GLU A 792 -42.65 -79.63 -44.16
C GLU A 792 -41.37 -79.89 -44.96
N VAL A 793 -40.25 -80.10 -44.25
CA VAL A 793 -38.93 -80.33 -44.80
C VAL A 793 -38.38 -81.67 -44.30
N VAL A 794 -37.61 -82.35 -45.14
CA VAL A 794 -36.94 -83.62 -44.84
C VAL A 794 -35.49 -83.54 -45.31
N ILE A 795 -34.55 -84.13 -44.58
CA ILE A 795 -33.12 -84.10 -44.96
C ILE A 795 -32.89 -84.88 -46.25
N ASN A 796 -33.41 -86.11 -46.33
CA ASN A 796 -33.30 -86.96 -47.51
C ASN A 796 -34.68 -87.22 -48.13
N LEU A 797 -34.86 -86.78 -49.37
CA LEU A 797 -36.09 -86.96 -50.13
C LEU A 797 -35.76 -87.45 -51.54
N ASP A 798 -36.13 -88.70 -51.83
CA ASP A 798 -36.04 -89.26 -53.17
C ASP A 798 -37.16 -88.75 -54.06
N ASN A 799 -36.87 -88.49 -55.33
CA ASN A 799 -37.82 -87.91 -56.29
C ASN A 799 -38.39 -86.56 -55.80
N GLU A 800 -37.56 -85.68 -55.24
CA GLU A 800 -37.95 -84.37 -54.70
C GLU A 800 -38.93 -83.57 -55.60
N ALA A 801 -38.72 -83.61 -56.93
CA ALA A 801 -39.58 -82.93 -57.90
C ALA A 801 -41.04 -83.41 -57.86
N ASP A 802 -41.28 -84.68 -57.52
CA ASP A 802 -42.63 -85.26 -57.42
C ASP A 802 -43.36 -84.82 -56.15
N PHE A 803 -42.67 -84.27 -55.15
CA PHE A 803 -43.25 -83.88 -53.85
C PHE A 803 -43.49 -82.38 -53.69
N LYS A 804 -42.87 -81.54 -54.52
CA LYS A 804 -43.12 -80.09 -54.53
C LYS A 804 -44.54 -79.80 -55.05
N PRO A 805 -45.28 -78.82 -54.47
CA PRO A 805 -44.89 -77.91 -53.40
C PRO A 805 -45.30 -78.38 -51.98
N TYR A 806 -45.58 -79.67 -51.79
CA TYR A 806 -46.19 -80.20 -50.56
C TYR A 806 -45.17 -80.63 -49.50
N LEU A 807 -44.00 -81.11 -49.93
CA LEU A 807 -42.88 -81.53 -49.08
C LEU A 807 -41.56 -81.21 -49.78
N TYR A 808 -40.58 -80.71 -49.04
CA TYR A 808 -39.30 -80.27 -49.60
C TYR A 808 -38.11 -81.01 -49.00
N LYS A 809 -37.06 -81.15 -49.79
CA LYS A 809 -35.74 -81.56 -49.30
C LYS A 809 -35.05 -80.36 -48.66
N LEU A 810 -34.32 -80.57 -47.57
CA LEU A 810 -33.48 -79.53 -46.97
C LEU A 810 -32.38 -79.13 -47.98
N PRO A 811 -32.27 -77.84 -48.35
CA PRO A 811 -31.23 -77.37 -49.26
C PRO A 811 -29.83 -77.68 -48.72
N LEU A 812 -28.90 -78.02 -49.61
CA LEU A 812 -27.54 -78.44 -49.25
C LEU A 812 -26.78 -77.35 -48.49
N GLU A 813 -27.01 -76.09 -48.85
CA GLU A 813 -26.39 -74.90 -48.26
C GLU A 813 -26.75 -74.70 -46.78
N LEU A 814 -27.89 -75.27 -46.36
CA LEU A 814 -28.39 -75.26 -44.98
C LEU A 814 -28.09 -76.56 -44.23
N GLY A 815 -27.45 -77.53 -44.90
CA GLY A 815 -27.10 -78.82 -44.32
C GLY A 815 -26.30 -78.69 -43.02
N ILE A 816 -25.44 -77.68 -42.90
CA ILE A 816 -24.68 -77.41 -41.66
C ILE A 816 -25.57 -77.16 -40.42
N PHE A 817 -26.82 -76.75 -40.61
CA PHE A 817 -27.79 -76.51 -39.54
C PHE A 817 -28.80 -77.66 -39.40
N HIS A 818 -28.57 -78.82 -40.01
CA HIS A 818 -29.53 -79.94 -40.01
C HIS A 818 -29.97 -80.32 -38.58
N GLN A 819 -29.07 -80.25 -37.60
CA GLN A 819 -29.38 -80.61 -36.21
C GLN A 819 -30.37 -79.63 -35.57
N LEU A 820 -30.28 -78.32 -35.89
CA LEU A 820 -31.24 -77.30 -35.47
C LEU A 820 -32.62 -77.60 -36.08
N PHE A 821 -32.69 -77.89 -37.38
CA PHE A 821 -33.96 -78.18 -38.03
C PHE A 821 -34.60 -79.48 -37.51
N LYS A 822 -33.79 -80.51 -37.25
CA LYS A 822 -34.27 -81.75 -36.59
C LYS A 822 -34.84 -81.48 -35.21
N LEU A 823 -34.17 -80.65 -34.41
CA LEU A 823 -34.64 -80.23 -33.10
C LEU A 823 -36.02 -79.56 -33.17
N LEU A 824 -36.31 -78.84 -34.26
CA LEU A 824 -37.55 -78.11 -34.49
C LEU A 824 -38.65 -78.92 -35.20
N GLY A 825 -38.36 -80.10 -35.76
CA GLY A 825 -39.37 -81.00 -36.34
C GLY A 825 -39.08 -81.54 -37.75
N THR A 826 -37.94 -81.22 -38.35
CA THR A 826 -37.48 -81.82 -39.62
C THR A 826 -37.05 -83.28 -39.42
N GLU A 827 -37.43 -84.17 -40.32
CA GLU A 827 -37.12 -85.61 -40.23
C GLU A 827 -35.97 -86.01 -41.17
N ASP A 828 -35.27 -87.11 -40.84
CA ASP A 828 -34.16 -87.62 -41.68
C ASP A 828 -34.65 -88.14 -43.04
N ILE A 829 -35.78 -88.84 -43.00
CA ILE A 829 -36.51 -89.42 -44.14
C ILE A 829 -38.00 -89.12 -43.97
N VAL A 830 -38.79 -89.29 -45.04
CA VAL A 830 -40.22 -88.97 -45.00
C VAL A 830 -40.96 -89.92 -44.06
N SER A 831 -41.63 -89.36 -43.06
CA SER A 831 -42.41 -90.14 -42.09
C SER A 831 -43.83 -90.41 -42.54
N THR A 832 -44.47 -91.40 -41.91
CA THR A 832 -45.90 -91.69 -42.10
C THR A 832 -46.76 -90.44 -41.87
N LYS A 833 -46.42 -89.63 -40.87
CA LYS A 833 -47.12 -88.38 -40.56
C LYS A 833 -46.99 -87.37 -41.70
N GLN A 834 -45.79 -87.20 -42.26
CA GLN A 834 -45.55 -86.29 -43.38
C GLN A 834 -46.27 -86.76 -44.65
N TYR A 835 -46.27 -88.07 -44.95
CA TYR A 835 -47.04 -88.60 -46.08
C TYR A 835 -48.54 -88.35 -45.95
N VAL A 836 -49.11 -88.59 -44.76
CA VAL A 836 -50.52 -88.28 -44.48
C VAL A 836 -50.78 -86.78 -44.67
N GLU A 837 -49.92 -85.92 -44.15
CA GLU A 837 -50.09 -84.46 -44.27
C GLU A 837 -50.02 -83.99 -45.74
N VAL A 838 -49.11 -84.56 -46.55
CA VAL A 838 -49.06 -84.31 -48.00
C VAL A 838 -50.38 -84.69 -48.66
N LEU A 839 -50.90 -85.89 -48.40
CA LEU A 839 -52.20 -86.34 -48.94
C LEU A 839 -53.35 -85.44 -48.48
N CYS A 840 -53.36 -85.05 -47.20
CA CYS A 840 -54.34 -84.13 -46.64
C CYS A 840 -54.30 -82.75 -47.32
N ARG A 841 -53.11 -82.22 -47.63
CA ARG A 841 -52.96 -80.93 -48.33
C ARG A 841 -53.43 -81.01 -49.77
N ILE A 842 -53.09 -82.08 -50.49
CA ILE A 842 -53.58 -82.30 -51.86
C ILE A 842 -55.10 -82.39 -51.86
N TYR A 843 -55.69 -83.15 -50.92
CA TYR A 843 -57.15 -83.23 -50.77
C TYR A 843 -57.79 -81.87 -50.47
N ARG A 844 -57.19 -81.06 -49.58
CA ARG A 844 -57.67 -79.71 -49.26
C ARG A 844 -57.59 -78.77 -50.47
N ASN A 845 -56.49 -78.80 -51.22
CA ASN A 845 -56.27 -77.94 -52.38
C ASN A 845 -57.19 -78.33 -53.56
N SER A 846 -57.39 -79.63 -53.76
CA SER A 846 -58.27 -80.17 -54.81
C SER A 846 -59.76 -80.12 -54.44
N GLU A 847 -60.10 -79.96 -53.16
CA GLU A 847 -61.48 -80.05 -52.64
C GLU A 847 -62.18 -81.36 -53.03
N GLY A 848 -61.42 -82.44 -53.24
CA GLY A 848 -61.96 -83.73 -53.73
C GLY A 848 -62.28 -83.78 -55.23
N LYS A 849 -61.86 -82.78 -56.02
CA LYS A 849 -61.97 -82.78 -57.49
C LYS A 849 -60.90 -83.68 -58.13
N GLN A 850 -60.99 -83.86 -59.45
CA GLN A 850 -60.02 -84.64 -60.22
C GLN A 850 -58.62 -84.00 -60.11
N LEU A 851 -57.66 -84.78 -59.62
CA LEU A 851 -56.27 -84.35 -59.46
C LEU A 851 -55.58 -84.15 -60.81
N ASP A 852 -54.70 -83.15 -60.89
CA ASP A 852 -53.85 -82.97 -62.07
C ASP A 852 -52.74 -84.06 -62.15
N PRO A 853 -52.07 -84.22 -63.30
CA PRO A 853 -51.05 -85.26 -63.47
C PRO A 853 -49.89 -85.22 -62.47
N ASN A 854 -49.49 -84.03 -62.02
CA ASN A 854 -48.43 -83.86 -61.03
C ASN A 854 -48.94 -84.22 -59.63
N GLU A 855 -50.12 -83.73 -59.24
CA GLU A 855 -50.76 -84.12 -57.97
C GLU A 855 -50.99 -85.63 -57.87
N MET A 856 -51.48 -86.25 -58.95
CA MET A 856 -51.66 -87.71 -59.03
C MET A 856 -50.33 -88.45 -58.88
N ARG A 857 -49.24 -87.90 -59.41
CA ARG A 857 -47.88 -88.46 -59.24
C ARG A 857 -47.45 -88.35 -57.78
N THR A 858 -47.63 -87.19 -57.14
CA THR A 858 -47.34 -87.00 -55.71
C THR A 858 -48.15 -87.97 -54.83
N VAL A 859 -49.45 -88.12 -55.09
CA VAL A 859 -50.32 -89.06 -54.34
C VAL A 859 -49.81 -90.49 -54.48
N LYS A 860 -49.49 -90.96 -55.69
CA LYS A 860 -48.93 -92.31 -55.89
C LYS A 860 -47.64 -92.51 -55.11
N ARG A 861 -46.73 -91.52 -55.10
CA ARG A 861 -45.49 -91.56 -54.34
C ARG A 861 -45.73 -91.58 -52.82
N ALA A 862 -46.61 -90.71 -52.33
CA ALA A 862 -46.94 -90.60 -50.91
C ALA A 862 -47.62 -91.87 -50.39
N VAL A 863 -48.58 -92.43 -51.14
CA VAL A 863 -49.25 -93.70 -50.79
C VAL A 863 -48.26 -94.86 -50.82
N SER A 864 -47.41 -94.95 -51.85
CA SER A 864 -46.36 -95.99 -51.92
C SER A 864 -45.42 -95.91 -50.71
N GLY A 865 -44.96 -94.71 -50.35
CA GLY A 865 -44.10 -94.50 -49.19
C GLY A 865 -44.80 -94.80 -47.87
N LEU A 866 -46.08 -94.45 -47.74
CA LEU A 866 -46.91 -94.76 -46.57
C LEU A 866 -46.97 -96.28 -46.31
N PHE A 867 -47.20 -97.09 -47.36
CA PHE A 867 -47.27 -98.55 -47.25
C PHE A 867 -45.90 -99.21 -47.05
N GLN A 868 -44.82 -98.58 -47.53
CA GLN A 868 -43.44 -99.05 -47.32
C GLN A 868 -42.94 -98.77 -45.90
N ASN A 869 -43.37 -97.66 -45.28
CA ASN A 869 -42.89 -97.18 -43.97
C ASN A 869 -43.86 -97.45 -42.81
N SER A 870 -44.98 -98.15 -43.04
CA SER A 870 -45.89 -98.57 -41.96
C SER A 870 -45.27 -99.73 -41.17
N PRO A 871 -45.22 -99.67 -39.82
CA PRO A 871 -44.78 -100.83 -39.03
C PRO A 871 -45.72 -102.00 -39.29
N LYS A 872 -45.15 -103.20 -39.49
CA LYS A 872 -45.92 -104.44 -39.59
C LYS A 872 -46.70 -104.72 -38.31
#